data_AF-X6D3T1-F1
#
_entry.id   AF-X6D3T1-F1
#
_cell.length_a   1.000
_cell.length_b   1.000
_cell.length_c   1.000
_cell.angle_alpha   90.00
_cell.angle_beta   90.00
_cell.angle_gamma   90.00
#
_symmetry.space_group_name_H-M   'P 1'
#
loop_
_entity.id
_entity.type
_entity.pdbx_description
1 polymer ?
#
loop_
_entity_poly.entity_id
_entity_poly.type
_entity_poly.pdbx_seq_one_letter_code
_entity_poly.pdbx_strand_id
1 'polypeptide(L)'
;MDKTTRNAIERATQQARKLLDEDFSSQLEGTFDVLRSGVIAPKGGVHLSPRQQFQRDKVVATIQHKRAAGTTPVEAVTDYVRDAAFTTLNRFVALKMLEARQLVQECITKGEQSGGYREFCGMAPGVALLPDAAGYRLYIESLFDEFSTEIKVLFDRRDAASVLWPKRQTFEALLNILNAPDLLEIWGEDETIGWVYQFFNSGEERRKMRDESQAPRNSRELAVRNQFFTPRYVVQFLVDNTLGRLWLEMHGEGGHLSALCEYLVRVGDEPIQPRSRKDPRDLRILDPACGSGHFLLYSFDLLLLIYQEAWSADGPAPIGEATGRSLRDDYPNLTDLCRAVPRLIVEFNLHGVDIDPRCTQIAALALWLRAQRAWKDLGIAAADRPRIQRTHIVVAEPMPGDAVLVDEFAARLDPPLLRDLFKKMVGESRLAGELGTLLRVEDGVAAELLRAREQFVKQRQTTGFLPGMEPEAQPGTLNLSGIDDDLFFHDAEAIIVEALRAFAETASGNSSVKRRLFSGDAAQGIALIDIVRTRFDVVLMNPPFGACSLPAKKEFESSYPRTKNDVYAAFVERGIELLHPRGRLGAITSRTGFFLSSFRKWREEILIPKAPPAVVADLGVGVLDGAMVETAAYCLEAVP
;
A
#
# COMPACT_ATOMS: atom_id res chain seq x y z
N MET A 1 -1.28 -5.36 -23.55
CA MET A 1 -1.06 -4.11 -24.33
C MET A 1 0.06 -4.31 -25.36
N ASP A 2 -0.06 -3.79 -26.59
CA ASP A 2 0.99 -3.96 -27.62
C ASP A 2 2.20 -3.02 -27.41
N LYS A 3 3.27 -3.19 -28.19
CA LYS A 3 4.50 -2.38 -28.05
C LYS A 3 4.29 -0.92 -28.43
N THR A 4 3.49 -0.65 -29.47
CA THR A 4 3.24 0.70 -29.97
C THR A 4 2.54 1.56 -28.93
N THR A 5 1.52 0.98 -28.28
CA THR A 5 0.75 1.61 -27.21
C THR A 5 1.63 1.87 -25.99
N ARG A 6 2.44 0.88 -25.56
CA ARG A 6 3.40 1.07 -24.47
C ARG A 6 4.38 2.21 -24.74
N ASN A 7 4.91 2.31 -25.96
CA ASN A 7 5.80 3.41 -26.35
C ASN A 7 5.10 4.78 -26.33
N ALA A 8 3.80 4.85 -26.66
CA ALA A 8 3.02 6.08 -26.58
C ALA A 8 2.86 6.56 -25.14
N ILE A 9 2.50 5.64 -24.23
CA ILE A 9 2.43 5.92 -22.79
C ILE A 9 3.80 6.38 -22.28
N GLU A 10 4.87 5.67 -22.61
CA GLU A 10 6.22 6.03 -22.17
C GLU A 10 6.61 7.46 -22.59
N ARG A 11 6.40 7.81 -23.86
CA ARG A 11 6.66 9.17 -24.36
C ARG A 11 5.85 10.22 -23.61
N ALA A 12 4.54 10.00 -23.47
CA ALA A 12 3.64 10.95 -22.82
C ALA A 12 4.02 11.15 -21.34
N THR A 13 4.28 10.06 -20.62
CA THR A 13 4.70 10.09 -19.22
C THR A 13 6.01 10.83 -19.03
N GLN A 14 7.03 10.55 -19.86
CA GLN A 14 8.34 11.21 -19.75
C GLN A 14 8.27 12.71 -20.09
N GLN A 15 7.48 13.08 -21.10
CA GLN A 15 7.23 14.49 -21.45
C GLN A 15 6.50 15.22 -20.32
N ALA A 16 5.44 14.63 -19.78
CA ALA A 16 4.67 15.21 -18.69
C ALA A 16 5.50 15.34 -17.40
N ARG A 17 6.28 14.32 -17.06
CA ARG A 17 7.22 14.36 -15.92
C ARG A 17 8.19 15.52 -16.06
N LYS A 18 8.90 15.61 -17.19
CA LYS A 18 9.89 16.68 -17.42
C LYS A 18 9.26 18.07 -17.30
N LEU A 19 8.10 18.25 -17.92
CA LEU A 19 7.33 19.48 -17.90
C LEU A 19 6.97 19.92 -16.46
N LEU A 20 6.47 18.98 -15.65
CA LEU A 20 6.12 19.23 -14.25
C LEU A 20 7.35 19.46 -13.36
N ASP A 21 8.41 18.66 -13.52
CA ASP A 21 9.68 18.79 -12.77
C ASP A 21 10.31 20.19 -12.99
N GLU A 22 10.31 20.68 -14.23
CA GLU A 22 10.85 22.00 -14.58
C GLU A 22 10.02 23.14 -13.97
N ASP A 23 8.69 23.09 -14.10
CA ASP A 23 7.81 24.12 -13.54
C ASP A 23 7.85 24.15 -12.02
N PHE A 24 7.73 22.99 -11.37
CA PHE A 24 7.73 22.89 -9.91
C PHE A 24 9.05 23.32 -9.31
N SER A 25 10.18 22.94 -9.93
CA SER A 25 11.48 23.46 -9.51
C SER A 25 11.57 24.98 -9.66
N SER A 26 11.05 25.55 -10.76
CA SER A 26 11.01 27.00 -10.97
C SER A 26 10.13 27.72 -9.94
N GLN A 27 9.02 27.12 -9.52
CA GLN A 27 8.15 27.66 -8.47
C GLN A 27 8.84 27.64 -7.10
N LEU A 28 9.53 26.55 -6.76
CA LEU A 28 10.29 26.47 -5.51
C LEU A 28 11.34 27.57 -5.43
N GLU A 29 12.10 27.77 -6.50
CA GLU A 29 13.16 28.78 -6.56
C GLU A 29 12.62 30.21 -6.62
N GLY A 30 11.70 30.48 -7.56
CA GLY A 30 11.25 31.83 -7.86
C GLY A 30 10.11 32.34 -6.98
N THR A 31 9.36 31.46 -6.32
CA THR A 31 8.26 31.85 -5.41
C THR A 31 8.59 31.53 -3.97
N PHE A 32 9.01 30.29 -3.66
CA PHE A 32 9.08 29.81 -2.28
C PHE A 32 10.47 29.92 -1.61
N ASP A 33 11.47 30.49 -2.28
CA ASP A 33 12.84 30.65 -1.78
C ASP A 33 13.50 29.32 -1.35
N VAL A 34 13.23 28.26 -2.12
CA VAL A 34 13.77 26.90 -1.95
C VAL A 34 14.61 26.57 -3.19
N LEU A 35 15.94 26.54 -3.03
CA LEU A 35 16.87 26.33 -4.13
C LEU A 35 17.11 24.85 -4.44
N ARG A 36 17.32 24.51 -5.71
CA ARG A 36 17.74 23.16 -6.13
C ARG A 36 19.02 22.68 -5.44
N SER A 37 19.89 23.62 -5.03
CA SER A 37 21.10 23.33 -4.25
C SER A 37 20.81 22.81 -2.84
N GLY A 38 19.55 22.76 -2.40
CA GLY A 38 19.16 22.42 -1.05
C GLY A 38 19.24 23.60 -0.07
N VAL A 39 19.62 24.79 -0.52
CA VAL A 39 19.58 25.98 0.32
C VAL A 39 18.14 26.47 0.43
N ILE A 40 17.66 26.64 1.66
CA ILE A 40 16.31 27.14 1.97
C ILE A 40 16.48 28.40 2.82
N ALA A 41 15.87 29.51 2.40
CA ALA A 41 15.90 30.73 3.20
C ALA A 41 15.26 30.49 4.59
N PRO A 42 15.84 31.00 5.70
CA PRO A 42 15.28 30.78 7.04
C PRO A 42 13.85 31.31 7.22
N LYS A 43 13.53 32.40 6.51
CA LYS A 43 12.20 33.00 6.44
C LYS A 43 11.81 33.15 4.98
N GLY A 44 10.52 33.09 4.70
CA GLY A 44 10.00 33.45 3.39
C GLY A 44 10.22 34.95 3.13
N GLY A 45 10.49 35.30 1.87
CA GLY A 45 10.64 36.70 1.50
C GLY A 45 9.35 37.51 1.70
N VAL A 46 9.49 38.83 1.81
CA VAL A 46 8.37 39.77 2.01
C VAL A 46 7.39 39.82 0.84
N HIS A 47 7.76 39.23 -0.31
CA HIS A 47 6.92 39.10 -1.50
C HIS A 47 5.82 38.05 -1.36
N LEU A 48 5.87 37.19 -0.34
CA LEU A 48 4.89 36.13 -0.14
C LEU A 48 3.59 36.67 0.46
N SER A 49 2.47 36.38 -0.19
CA SER A 49 1.16 36.53 0.43
C SER A 49 1.00 35.58 1.63
N PRO A 50 0.07 35.83 2.56
CA PRO A 50 -0.19 34.91 3.69
C PRO A 50 -0.48 33.47 3.26
N ARG A 51 -1.19 33.29 2.14
CA ARG A 51 -1.46 31.96 1.55
C ARG A 51 -0.17 31.30 1.06
N GLN A 52 0.67 32.04 0.34
CA GLN A 52 1.94 31.50 -0.15
C GLN A 52 2.93 31.23 0.98
N GLN A 53 2.91 32.02 2.06
CA GLN A 53 3.70 31.74 3.26
C GLN A 53 3.27 30.41 3.89
N PHE A 54 1.96 30.17 4.04
CA PHE A 54 1.45 28.89 4.53
C PHE A 54 1.82 27.71 3.61
N GLN A 55 1.74 27.89 2.29
CA GLN A 55 2.20 26.89 1.32
C GLN A 55 3.70 26.62 1.47
N ARG A 56 4.52 27.67 1.58
CA ARG A 56 5.96 27.57 1.81
C ARG A 56 6.28 26.77 3.06
N ASP A 57 5.59 27.07 4.17
CA ASP A 57 5.82 26.38 5.44
C ASP A 57 5.53 24.88 5.32
N LYS A 58 4.53 24.50 4.50
CA LYS A 58 4.29 23.10 4.16
C LYS A 58 5.45 22.48 3.38
N VAL A 59 5.85 23.10 2.26
CA VAL A 59 6.97 22.63 1.43
C VAL A 59 8.22 22.44 2.27
N VAL A 60 8.59 23.45 3.05
CA VAL A 60 9.81 23.45 3.87
C VAL A 60 9.72 22.39 4.96
N ALA A 61 8.58 22.22 5.63
CA ALA A 61 8.41 21.17 6.63
C ALA A 61 8.59 19.77 6.03
N THR A 62 8.06 19.53 4.84
CA THR A 62 8.21 18.24 4.14
C THR A 62 9.65 17.98 3.71
N ILE A 63 10.36 18.99 3.17
CA ILE A 63 11.78 18.85 2.81
C ILE A 63 12.63 18.61 4.07
N GLN A 64 12.34 19.32 5.16
CA GLN A 64 13.04 19.11 6.44
C GLN A 64 12.77 17.71 7.02
N HIS A 65 11.55 17.21 6.91
CA HIS A 65 11.19 15.86 7.33
C HIS A 65 12.00 14.81 6.55
N LYS A 66 12.10 14.94 5.22
CA LYS A 66 12.97 14.07 4.39
C LYS A 66 14.45 14.15 4.81
N ARG A 67 14.95 15.34 5.16
CA ARG A 67 16.33 15.51 5.66
C ARG A 67 16.56 14.82 7.00
N ALA A 68 15.57 14.89 7.90
CA ALA A 68 15.61 14.19 9.18
C ALA A 68 15.69 12.66 9.00
N ALA A 69 15.10 12.14 7.92
CA ALA A 69 15.21 10.74 7.52
C ALA A 69 16.57 10.38 6.86
N GLY A 70 17.52 11.32 6.75
CA GLY A 70 18.89 11.06 6.29
C GLY A 70 19.19 11.42 4.83
N THR A 71 18.24 12.05 4.12
CA THR A 71 18.49 12.53 2.74
C THR A 71 19.36 13.79 2.72
N THR A 72 20.22 13.93 1.71
CA THR A 72 21.03 15.15 1.57
C THR A 72 20.15 16.36 1.21
N PRO A 73 20.59 17.61 1.47
CA PRO A 73 19.79 18.79 1.17
C PRO A 73 19.30 18.89 -0.28
N VAL A 74 20.12 18.49 -1.24
CA VAL A 74 19.82 18.49 -2.68
C VAL A 74 18.82 17.38 -3.03
N GLU A 75 19.05 16.17 -2.53
CA GLU A 75 18.15 15.03 -2.74
C GLU A 75 16.76 15.32 -2.14
N ALA A 76 16.69 15.89 -0.94
CA ALA A 76 15.42 16.21 -0.29
C ALA A 76 14.54 17.17 -1.11
N VAL A 77 15.14 18.18 -1.75
CA VAL A 77 14.43 19.11 -2.65
C VAL A 77 14.02 18.40 -3.94
N THR A 78 14.94 17.63 -4.52
CA THR A 78 14.70 16.86 -5.75
C THR A 78 13.57 15.85 -5.57
N ASP A 79 13.55 15.14 -4.45
CA ASP A 79 12.52 14.16 -4.10
C ASP A 79 11.17 14.86 -3.87
N TYR A 80 11.15 16.01 -3.20
CA TYR A 80 9.90 16.79 -3.05
C TYR A 80 9.31 17.20 -4.41
N VAL A 81 10.13 17.73 -5.32
CA VAL A 81 9.68 18.10 -6.68
C VAL A 81 9.13 16.87 -7.40
N ARG A 82 9.84 15.75 -7.33
CA ARG A 82 9.44 14.51 -7.98
C ARG A 82 8.10 13.99 -7.42
N ASP A 83 7.92 14.01 -6.10
CA ASP A 83 6.69 13.57 -5.45
C ASP A 83 5.50 14.45 -5.87
N ALA A 84 5.71 15.76 -5.94
CA ALA A 84 4.70 16.70 -6.42
C ALA A 84 4.35 16.46 -7.89
N ALA A 85 5.36 16.29 -8.76
CA ALA A 85 5.18 16.01 -10.19
C ALA A 85 4.44 14.69 -10.41
N PHE A 86 4.84 13.64 -9.67
CA PHE A 86 4.20 12.33 -9.71
C PHE A 86 2.74 12.39 -9.30
N THR A 87 2.44 12.99 -8.14
CA THR A 87 1.08 13.11 -7.61
C THR A 87 0.20 13.91 -8.57
N THR A 88 0.74 15.00 -9.13
CA THR A 88 0.03 15.82 -10.10
C THR A 88 -0.30 15.01 -11.36
N LEU A 89 0.68 14.35 -11.97
CA LEU A 89 0.47 13.56 -13.18
C LEU A 89 -0.58 12.47 -12.96
N ASN A 90 -0.48 11.71 -11.87
CA ASN A 90 -1.42 10.61 -11.62
C ASN A 90 -2.84 11.06 -11.34
N ARG A 91 -3.04 12.24 -10.74
CA ARG A 91 -4.40 12.80 -10.60
C ARG A 91 -5.03 13.07 -11.95
N PHE A 92 -4.28 13.65 -12.88
CA PHE A 92 -4.81 13.92 -14.23
C PHE A 92 -4.98 12.65 -15.05
N VAL A 93 -4.07 11.68 -14.94
CA VAL A 93 -4.24 10.35 -15.53
C VAL A 93 -5.47 9.65 -14.95
N ALA A 94 -5.67 9.70 -13.63
CA ALA A 94 -6.85 9.15 -12.97
C ALA A 94 -8.13 9.81 -13.48
N LEU A 95 -8.19 11.15 -13.59
CA LEU A 95 -9.33 11.84 -14.17
C LEU A 95 -9.58 11.45 -15.63
N LYS A 96 -8.54 11.29 -16.45
CA LYS A 96 -8.68 10.76 -17.84
C LYS A 96 -9.29 9.37 -17.86
N MET A 97 -8.86 8.49 -16.96
CA MET A 97 -9.41 7.13 -16.84
C MET A 97 -10.85 7.14 -16.35
N LEU A 98 -11.17 7.97 -15.34
CA LEU A 98 -12.52 8.15 -14.82
C LEU A 98 -13.47 8.63 -15.93
N GLU A 99 -13.02 9.59 -16.73
CA GLU A 99 -13.78 10.15 -17.85
C GLU A 99 -14.04 9.09 -18.93
N ALA A 100 -13.01 8.36 -19.36
CA ALA A 100 -13.12 7.29 -20.35
C ALA A 100 -14.06 6.14 -19.89
N ARG A 101 -14.13 5.91 -18.58
CA ARG A 101 -15.00 4.88 -17.97
C ARG A 101 -16.41 5.39 -17.66
N GLN A 102 -16.69 6.68 -17.91
CA GLN A 102 -17.96 7.36 -17.62
C GLN A 102 -18.29 7.37 -16.13
N LEU A 103 -17.27 7.48 -15.28
CA LEU A 103 -17.42 7.66 -13.84
C LEU A 103 -17.46 9.14 -13.43
N VAL A 104 -17.01 10.01 -14.33
CA VAL A 104 -17.20 11.46 -14.28
C VAL A 104 -17.71 11.94 -15.64
N GLN A 105 -18.40 13.06 -15.62
CA GLN A 105 -18.66 13.82 -16.83
C GLN A 105 -17.33 14.32 -17.43
N GLU A 106 -17.31 14.60 -18.73
CA GLU A 106 -16.16 15.19 -19.43
C GLU A 106 -15.60 16.36 -18.62
N CYS A 107 -14.36 16.21 -18.13
CA CYS A 107 -13.76 17.15 -17.18
C CYS A 107 -12.33 17.51 -17.52
N ILE A 108 -11.59 16.70 -18.29
CA ILE A 108 -10.20 16.95 -18.68
C ILE A 108 -10.03 17.01 -20.19
N THR A 109 -10.73 16.16 -20.96
CA THR A 109 -10.45 15.99 -22.40
C THR A 109 -10.59 17.28 -23.22
N LYS A 110 -11.47 18.20 -22.82
CA LYS A 110 -11.65 19.48 -23.50
C LYS A 110 -11.22 20.69 -22.67
N GLY A 111 -10.45 20.49 -21.60
CA GLY A 111 -10.01 21.58 -20.73
C GLY A 111 -11.19 22.42 -20.23
N GLU A 112 -11.07 23.75 -20.34
CA GLU A 112 -12.13 24.71 -19.98
C GLU A 112 -13.40 24.60 -20.84
N GLN A 113 -13.40 23.83 -21.93
CA GLN A 113 -14.59 23.61 -22.77
C GLN A 113 -15.36 22.33 -22.38
N SER A 114 -14.86 21.59 -21.39
CA SER A 114 -15.43 20.32 -20.97
C SER A 114 -16.88 20.47 -20.51
N GLY A 115 -17.72 19.50 -20.85
CA GLY A 115 -19.15 19.51 -20.48
C GLY A 115 -19.38 19.70 -18.98
N GLY A 116 -18.61 19.00 -18.14
CA GLY A 116 -18.75 19.10 -16.68
C GLY A 116 -18.37 20.47 -16.12
N TYR A 117 -17.37 21.13 -16.69
CA TYR A 117 -17.04 22.50 -16.27
C TYR A 117 -18.11 23.50 -16.69
N ARG A 118 -18.69 23.36 -17.90
CA ARG A 118 -19.80 24.22 -18.35
C ARG A 118 -21.01 24.09 -17.43
N GLU A 119 -21.34 22.89 -17.01
CA GLU A 119 -22.43 22.64 -16.06
C GLU A 119 -22.13 23.23 -14.67
N PHE A 120 -20.89 23.06 -14.19
CA PHE A 120 -20.43 23.69 -12.94
C PHE A 120 -20.55 25.22 -12.98
N CYS A 121 -20.16 25.87 -14.10
CA CYS A 121 -20.36 27.29 -14.31
C CYS A 121 -21.84 27.69 -14.39
N GLY A 122 -22.71 26.81 -14.90
CA GLY A 122 -24.16 27.03 -14.89
C GLY A 122 -24.74 27.10 -13.48
N MET A 123 -24.21 26.30 -12.55
CA MET A 123 -24.58 26.34 -11.13
C MET A 123 -23.96 27.52 -10.38
N ALA A 124 -22.75 27.93 -10.76
CA ALA A 124 -22.02 29.04 -10.14
C ALA A 124 -21.42 30.00 -11.21
N PRO A 125 -22.23 30.91 -11.80
CA PRO A 125 -21.81 31.74 -12.92
C PRO A 125 -20.58 32.63 -12.65
N GLY A 126 -20.37 33.03 -11.38
CA GLY A 126 -19.21 33.82 -10.98
C GLY A 126 -17.86 33.10 -11.13
N VAL A 127 -17.86 31.76 -11.16
CA VAL A 127 -16.65 30.94 -11.33
C VAL A 127 -16.01 31.19 -12.70
N ALA A 128 -16.82 31.33 -13.75
CA ALA A 128 -16.34 31.57 -15.11
C ALA A 128 -15.66 32.95 -15.27
N LEU A 129 -15.92 33.87 -14.35
CA LEU A 129 -15.39 35.24 -14.37
C LEU A 129 -14.07 35.37 -13.59
N LEU A 130 -13.62 34.30 -12.92
CA LEU A 130 -12.37 34.34 -12.17
C LEU A 130 -11.16 34.46 -13.12
N PRO A 131 -10.16 35.30 -12.80
CA PRO A 131 -8.99 35.51 -13.64
C PRO A 131 -8.14 34.25 -13.77
N ASP A 132 -7.30 34.20 -14.81
CA ASP A 132 -6.27 33.18 -15.01
C ASP A 132 -6.78 31.72 -15.02
N ALA A 133 -8.02 31.50 -15.47
CA ALA A 133 -8.69 30.19 -15.46
C ALA A 133 -8.80 29.58 -14.04
N ALA A 134 -8.77 30.42 -12.99
CA ALA A 134 -8.93 29.98 -11.61
C ALA A 134 -10.27 29.28 -11.37
N GLY A 135 -11.29 29.56 -12.20
CA GLY A 135 -12.56 28.85 -12.17
C GLY A 135 -12.44 27.37 -12.55
N TYR A 136 -11.70 27.06 -13.62
CA TYR A 136 -11.49 25.67 -14.04
C TYR A 136 -10.62 24.91 -13.05
N ARG A 137 -9.59 25.56 -12.50
CA ARG A 137 -8.83 25.00 -11.38
C ARG A 137 -9.72 24.66 -10.19
N LEU A 138 -10.62 25.58 -9.78
CA LEU A 138 -11.54 25.35 -8.67
C LEU A 138 -12.46 24.15 -8.92
N TYR A 139 -12.94 24.00 -10.16
CA TYR A 139 -13.73 22.83 -10.56
C TYR A 139 -12.94 21.53 -10.42
N ILE A 140 -11.71 21.46 -10.92
CA ILE A 140 -10.85 20.28 -10.78
C ILE A 140 -10.52 20.00 -9.31
N GLU A 141 -10.23 21.03 -8.51
CA GLU A 141 -10.01 20.89 -7.06
C GLU A 141 -11.27 20.36 -6.35
N SER A 142 -12.47 20.70 -6.83
CA SER A 142 -13.74 20.17 -6.30
C SER A 142 -13.94 18.68 -6.64
N LEU A 143 -13.50 18.24 -7.81
CA LEU A 143 -13.46 16.80 -8.14
C LEU A 143 -12.47 16.06 -7.23
N PHE A 144 -11.30 16.66 -6.97
CA PHE A 144 -10.32 16.07 -6.05
C PHE A 144 -10.90 15.94 -4.63
N ASP A 145 -11.62 16.96 -4.17
CA ASP A 145 -12.38 16.92 -2.92
C ASP A 145 -13.32 15.72 -2.84
N GLU A 146 -14.17 15.56 -3.84
CA GLU A 146 -15.15 14.48 -3.92
C GLU A 146 -14.47 13.11 -3.90
N PHE A 147 -13.48 12.87 -4.77
CA PHE A 147 -12.78 11.60 -4.83
C PHE A 147 -11.90 11.32 -3.61
N SER A 148 -11.44 12.35 -2.90
CA SER A 148 -10.64 12.16 -1.67
C SER A 148 -11.43 11.50 -0.53
N THR A 149 -12.76 11.42 -0.64
CA THR A 149 -13.61 10.73 0.34
C THR A 149 -13.49 9.20 0.28
N GLU A 150 -13.12 8.63 -0.88
CA GLU A 150 -12.93 7.18 -1.07
C GLU A 150 -11.49 6.82 -1.45
N ILE A 151 -10.80 7.68 -2.23
CA ILE A 151 -9.42 7.48 -2.69
C ILE A 151 -8.53 8.59 -2.15
N LYS A 152 -8.49 8.69 -0.82
CA LYS A 152 -7.77 9.75 -0.10
C LYS A 152 -6.30 9.83 -0.50
N VAL A 153 -5.61 8.69 -0.61
CA VAL A 153 -4.15 8.62 -0.86
C VAL A 153 -3.74 9.37 -2.12
N LEU A 154 -4.58 9.37 -3.16
CA LEU A 154 -4.29 10.07 -4.42
C LEU A 154 -4.88 11.48 -4.46
N PHE A 155 -6.15 11.68 -4.08
CA PHE A 155 -6.85 12.95 -4.34
C PHE A 155 -6.84 13.95 -3.18
N ASP A 156 -6.30 13.61 -2.01
CA ASP A 156 -6.26 14.55 -0.88
C ASP A 156 -5.33 15.74 -1.16
N ARG A 157 -5.91 16.90 -1.48
CA ARG A 157 -5.16 18.14 -1.69
C ARG A 157 -4.51 18.73 -0.43
N ARG A 158 -4.76 18.15 0.74
CA ARG A 158 -4.06 18.55 1.98
C ARG A 158 -2.66 17.95 2.06
N ASP A 159 -2.40 16.90 1.28
CA ASP A 159 -1.11 16.22 1.16
C ASP A 159 0.01 17.20 0.76
N ALA A 160 1.23 16.93 1.23
CA ALA A 160 2.38 17.80 1.01
C ALA A 160 2.82 17.90 -0.46
N ALA A 161 2.68 16.81 -1.23
CA ALA A 161 2.95 16.78 -2.66
C ALA A 161 1.90 17.55 -3.48
N SER A 162 0.79 17.97 -2.85
CA SER A 162 -0.31 18.70 -3.50
C SER A 162 -0.21 20.22 -3.40
N VAL A 163 0.84 20.74 -2.76
CA VAL A 163 0.97 22.18 -2.51
C VAL A 163 1.21 22.96 -3.79
N LEU A 164 2.00 22.39 -4.71
CA LEU A 164 2.31 23.00 -6.00
C LEU A 164 1.20 22.71 -7.00
N TRP A 165 0.96 23.69 -7.89
CA TRP A 165 0.01 23.56 -8.99
C TRP A 165 0.70 23.99 -10.29
N PRO A 166 0.50 23.28 -11.42
CA PRO A 166 1.11 23.67 -12.68
C PRO A 166 0.70 25.09 -13.08
N LYS A 167 1.65 25.94 -13.47
CA LYS A 167 1.33 27.24 -14.06
C LYS A 167 0.49 27.03 -15.31
N ARG A 168 -0.28 28.06 -15.71
CA ARG A 168 -1.22 27.97 -16.85
C ARG A 168 -0.60 27.33 -18.10
N GLN A 169 0.56 27.81 -18.53
CA GLN A 169 1.25 27.28 -19.72
C GLN A 169 1.64 25.80 -19.55
N THR A 170 2.18 25.43 -18.38
CA THR A 170 2.51 24.05 -18.03
C THR A 170 1.27 23.18 -18.03
N PHE A 171 0.17 23.68 -17.49
CA PHE A 171 -1.09 22.97 -17.40
C PHE A 171 -1.70 22.71 -18.77
N GLU A 172 -1.77 23.71 -19.63
CA GLU A 172 -2.24 23.58 -21.02
C GLU A 172 -1.37 22.57 -21.81
N ALA A 173 -0.04 22.63 -21.64
CA ALA A 173 0.87 21.67 -22.25
C ALA A 173 0.66 20.24 -21.71
N LEU A 174 0.43 20.08 -20.40
CA LEU A 174 0.11 18.78 -19.81
C LEU A 174 -1.19 18.21 -20.38
N LEU A 175 -2.24 19.02 -20.52
CA LEU A 175 -3.49 18.59 -21.14
C LEU A 175 -3.28 18.14 -22.58
N ASN A 176 -2.48 18.87 -23.36
CA ASN A 176 -2.16 18.48 -24.73
C ASN A 176 -1.43 17.13 -24.81
N ILE A 177 -0.51 16.86 -23.87
CA ILE A 177 0.17 15.56 -23.78
C ILE A 177 -0.84 14.44 -23.48
N LEU A 178 -1.71 14.63 -22.48
CA LEU A 178 -2.69 13.61 -22.07
C LEU A 178 -3.84 13.42 -23.08
N ASN A 179 -4.11 14.42 -23.91
CA ASN A 179 -5.13 14.38 -24.96
C ASN A 179 -4.57 14.01 -26.33
N ALA A 180 -3.32 13.52 -26.41
CA ALA A 180 -2.74 13.05 -27.65
C ALA A 180 -3.61 11.92 -28.27
N PRO A 181 -3.86 11.94 -29.60
CA PRO A 181 -4.77 10.98 -30.24
C PRO A 181 -4.38 9.52 -30.06
N ASP A 182 -3.08 9.22 -29.98
CA ASP A 182 -2.54 7.87 -29.76
C ASP A 182 -2.76 7.34 -28.33
N LEU A 183 -3.27 8.19 -27.43
CA LEU A 183 -3.65 7.82 -26.06
C LEU A 183 -5.18 7.69 -25.87
N LEU A 184 -6.00 7.88 -26.90
CA LEU A 184 -7.46 7.93 -26.71
C LEU A 184 -8.02 6.64 -26.08
N GLU A 185 -7.61 5.48 -26.61
CA GLU A 185 -8.17 4.17 -26.22
C GLU A 185 -7.59 3.64 -24.90
N ILE A 186 -6.38 4.08 -24.52
CA ILE A 186 -5.70 3.52 -23.34
C ILE A 186 -6.35 3.92 -22.02
N TRP A 187 -7.10 5.02 -21.98
CA TRP A 187 -7.69 5.51 -20.73
C TRP A 187 -8.79 4.57 -20.21
N GLY A 188 -9.36 3.73 -21.06
CA GLY A 188 -10.29 2.67 -20.68
C GLY A 188 -9.61 1.43 -20.09
N GLU A 189 -8.33 1.21 -20.38
CA GLU A 189 -7.60 0.00 -20.00
C GLU A 189 -7.19 0.00 -18.52
N ASP A 190 -7.19 -1.17 -17.89
CA ASP A 190 -6.88 -1.32 -16.45
C ASP A 190 -5.39 -1.18 -16.13
N GLU A 191 -4.52 -1.59 -17.06
CA GLU A 191 -3.06 -1.59 -16.85
C GLU A 191 -2.42 -0.21 -17.04
N THR A 192 -3.15 0.77 -17.61
CA THR A 192 -2.60 2.07 -18.05
C THR A 192 -1.92 2.83 -16.92
N ILE A 193 -2.54 2.88 -15.74
CA ILE A 193 -1.96 3.57 -14.57
C ILE A 193 -0.64 2.90 -14.11
N GLY A 194 -0.55 1.57 -14.20
CA GLY A 194 0.66 0.82 -13.90
C GLY A 194 1.80 1.12 -14.87
N TRP A 195 1.48 1.22 -16.17
CA TRP A 195 2.44 1.63 -17.20
C TRP A 195 2.93 3.07 -16.99
N VAL A 196 2.02 4.00 -16.68
CA VAL A 196 2.40 5.39 -16.36
C VAL A 196 3.39 5.42 -15.18
N TYR A 197 3.18 4.62 -14.14
CA TYR A 197 4.13 4.53 -13.03
C TYR A 197 5.50 3.97 -13.42
N GLN A 198 5.51 2.85 -14.15
CA GLN A 198 6.76 2.21 -14.57
C GLN A 198 7.58 3.14 -15.46
N PHE A 199 6.92 3.84 -16.38
CA PHE A 199 7.56 4.80 -17.27
C PHE A 199 7.82 6.14 -16.60
N PHE A 200 7.34 6.40 -15.40
CA PHE A 200 7.69 7.62 -14.68
C PHE A 200 9.18 7.64 -14.34
N ASN A 201 9.75 6.50 -13.95
CA ASN A 201 11.19 6.38 -13.70
C ASN A 201 11.91 5.93 -14.99
N SER A 202 12.91 6.68 -15.45
CA SER A 202 13.57 6.40 -16.73
C SER A 202 14.48 5.17 -16.65
N GLY A 203 14.62 4.44 -17.76
CA GLY A 203 15.54 3.29 -17.84
C GLY A 203 17.01 3.67 -17.60
N GLU A 204 17.41 4.88 -17.97
CA GLU A 204 18.74 5.42 -17.71
C GLU A 204 19.01 5.62 -16.22
N GLU A 205 18.03 6.13 -15.47
CA GLU A 205 18.15 6.30 -14.02
C GLU A 205 18.35 4.95 -13.32
N ARG A 206 17.58 3.92 -13.72
CA ARG A 206 17.76 2.55 -13.22
C ARG A 206 19.15 1.99 -13.52
N ARG A 207 19.67 2.22 -14.73
CA ARG A 207 21.02 1.75 -15.13
C ARG A 207 22.10 2.44 -14.31
N LYS A 208 22.04 3.76 -14.21
CA LYS A 208 22.99 4.56 -13.43
C LYS A 208 23.07 4.11 -11.96
N MET A 209 21.92 3.84 -11.33
CA MET A 209 21.91 3.30 -9.96
C MET A 209 22.68 1.98 -9.86
N ARG A 210 22.46 1.04 -10.79
CA ARG A 210 23.13 -0.27 -10.81
C ARG A 210 24.64 -0.15 -11.05
N ASP A 211 25.04 0.80 -11.90
CA ASP A 211 26.46 1.08 -12.17
C ASP A 211 27.17 1.67 -10.95
N GLU A 212 26.49 2.54 -10.18
CA GLU A 212 27.05 3.19 -8.99
C GLU A 212 27.14 2.27 -7.76
N SER A 213 26.25 1.28 -7.65
CA SER A 213 26.29 0.32 -6.54
C SER A 213 25.57 -0.98 -6.90
N GLN A 214 26.20 -2.12 -6.58
CA GLN A 214 25.57 -3.44 -6.73
C GLN A 214 24.37 -3.62 -5.80
N ALA A 215 24.48 -3.18 -4.54
CA ALA A 215 23.36 -3.16 -3.60
C ALA A 215 22.59 -1.83 -3.68
N PRO A 216 21.27 -1.81 -3.48
CA PRO A 216 20.51 -0.57 -3.36
C PRO A 216 21.04 0.30 -2.21
N ARG A 217 21.28 1.59 -2.47
CA ARG A 217 21.81 2.49 -1.43
C ARG A 217 20.76 2.93 -0.42
N ASN A 218 19.48 2.84 -0.78
CA ASN A 218 18.33 3.21 0.02
C ASN A 218 17.05 2.55 -0.54
N SER A 219 15.94 2.72 0.16
CA SER A 219 14.62 2.19 -0.21
C SER A 219 14.17 2.59 -1.60
N ARG A 220 14.43 3.85 -1.99
CA ARG A 220 14.08 4.35 -3.32
C ARG A 220 14.77 3.55 -4.42
N GLU A 221 16.06 3.29 -4.28
CA GLU A 221 16.77 2.47 -5.25
C GLU A 221 16.27 1.03 -5.26
N LEU A 222 15.93 0.48 -4.10
CA LEU A 222 15.38 -0.87 -4.01
C LEU A 222 14.07 -0.95 -4.80
N ALA A 223 13.16 0.00 -4.59
CA ALA A 223 11.90 0.10 -5.32
C ALA A 223 12.14 0.28 -6.83
N VAL A 224 12.88 1.31 -7.23
CA VAL A 224 13.10 1.67 -8.64
C VAL A 224 13.82 0.57 -9.43
N ARG A 225 14.77 -0.15 -8.81
CA ARG A 225 15.47 -1.28 -9.47
C ARG A 225 14.57 -2.50 -9.67
N ASN A 226 13.49 -2.64 -8.90
CA ASN A 226 12.59 -3.79 -8.88
C ASN A 226 11.19 -3.52 -9.45
N GLN A 227 11.02 -2.45 -10.24
CA GLN A 227 9.76 -2.14 -10.93
C GLN A 227 9.54 -3.06 -12.14
N PHE A 228 9.15 -4.31 -11.88
CA PHE A 228 8.90 -5.32 -12.91
C PHE A 228 7.41 -5.64 -13.01
N PHE A 229 6.86 -5.53 -14.23
CA PHE A 229 5.49 -5.94 -14.51
C PHE A 229 5.39 -7.47 -14.56
N THR A 230 4.38 -8.02 -13.87
CA THR A 230 4.06 -9.44 -13.93
C THR A 230 3.05 -9.70 -15.04
N PRO A 231 3.37 -10.50 -16.07
CA PRO A 231 2.42 -10.80 -17.14
C PRO A 231 1.11 -11.41 -16.63
N ARG A 232 0.01 -11.08 -17.30
CA ARG A 232 -1.35 -11.54 -16.91
C ARG A 232 -1.44 -13.06 -16.69
N TYR A 233 -0.85 -13.87 -17.57
CA TYR A 233 -0.90 -15.33 -17.43
C TYR A 233 -0.19 -15.83 -16.17
N VAL A 234 0.88 -15.16 -15.71
CA VAL A 234 1.58 -15.50 -14.47
C VAL A 234 0.71 -15.14 -13.28
N VAL A 235 0.08 -13.96 -13.31
CA VAL A 235 -0.88 -13.54 -12.28
C VAL A 235 -2.01 -14.56 -12.17
N GLN A 236 -2.62 -14.94 -13.30
CA GLN A 236 -3.70 -15.93 -13.32
C GLN A 236 -3.22 -17.28 -12.79
N PHE A 237 -2.08 -17.79 -13.27
CA PHE A 237 -1.50 -19.03 -12.77
C PHE A 237 -1.32 -19.05 -11.25
N LEU A 238 -0.75 -17.99 -10.67
CA LEU A 238 -0.51 -17.94 -9.22
C LEU A 238 -1.82 -17.82 -8.43
N VAL A 239 -2.77 -17.00 -8.86
CA VAL A 239 -4.04 -16.81 -8.15
C VAL A 239 -4.96 -18.04 -8.29
N ASP A 240 -5.04 -18.64 -9.48
CA ASP A 240 -5.84 -19.83 -9.74
C ASP A 240 -5.36 -21.00 -8.86
N ASN A 241 -4.04 -21.21 -8.76
CA ASN A 241 -3.45 -22.30 -7.98
C ASN A 241 -3.27 -21.96 -6.49
N THR A 242 -3.65 -20.76 -6.06
CA THR A 242 -3.79 -20.38 -4.64
C THR A 242 -5.26 -20.21 -4.29
N LEU A 243 -5.82 -19.00 -4.44
CA LEU A 243 -7.21 -18.67 -4.09
C LEU A 243 -8.22 -19.60 -4.77
N GLY A 244 -8.08 -19.83 -6.08
CA GLY A 244 -8.96 -20.73 -6.83
C GLY A 244 -8.93 -22.16 -6.30
N ARG A 245 -7.73 -22.66 -6.01
CA ARG A 245 -7.51 -23.97 -5.39
C ARG A 245 -8.11 -24.07 -3.98
N LEU A 246 -7.91 -23.05 -3.13
CA LEU A 246 -8.51 -23.03 -1.79
C LEU A 246 -10.03 -23.18 -1.88
N TRP A 247 -10.66 -22.41 -2.76
CA TRP A 247 -12.11 -22.42 -2.91
C TRP A 247 -12.63 -23.77 -3.43
N LEU A 248 -11.94 -24.34 -4.42
CA LEU A 248 -12.25 -25.66 -4.96
C LEU A 248 -12.18 -26.75 -3.88
N GLU A 249 -11.20 -26.69 -2.97
CA GLU A 249 -11.10 -27.64 -1.86
C GLU A 249 -12.21 -27.46 -0.80
N MET A 250 -12.81 -26.26 -0.68
CA MET A 250 -13.93 -26.00 0.24
C MET A 250 -15.28 -26.48 -0.31
N HIS A 251 -15.46 -26.41 -1.63
CA HIS A 251 -16.77 -26.60 -2.28
C HIS A 251 -16.84 -27.79 -3.23
N GLY A 252 -15.70 -28.42 -3.54
CA GLY A 252 -15.60 -29.53 -4.48
C GLY A 252 -15.60 -29.09 -5.94
N GLU A 253 -15.52 -30.07 -6.84
CA GLU A 253 -15.62 -29.82 -8.28
C GLU A 253 -17.08 -29.60 -8.70
N GLY A 254 -17.34 -28.54 -9.49
CA GLY A 254 -18.69 -28.23 -10.00
C GLY A 254 -19.09 -26.76 -9.93
N GLY A 255 -18.34 -25.92 -9.22
CA GLY A 255 -18.55 -24.47 -9.19
C GLY A 255 -18.14 -23.76 -10.49
N HIS A 256 -18.79 -22.63 -10.76
CA HIS A 256 -18.48 -21.74 -11.90
C HIS A 256 -17.08 -21.13 -11.79
N LEU A 257 -16.54 -20.97 -10.57
CA LEU A 257 -15.18 -20.46 -10.36
C LEU A 257 -14.14 -21.28 -11.14
N SER A 258 -14.31 -22.60 -11.18
CA SER A 258 -13.36 -23.50 -11.88
C SER A 258 -13.29 -23.25 -13.39
N ALA A 259 -14.33 -22.63 -13.98
CA ALA A 259 -14.34 -22.25 -15.39
C ALA A 259 -13.61 -20.93 -15.65
N LEU A 260 -13.48 -20.04 -14.66
CA LEU A 260 -12.64 -18.83 -14.76
C LEU A 260 -11.16 -19.13 -14.54
N CYS A 261 -10.83 -20.12 -13.71
CA CYS A 261 -9.46 -20.47 -13.38
C CYS A 261 -8.78 -21.29 -14.51
N GLU A 262 -8.52 -20.65 -15.65
CA GLU A 262 -7.89 -21.24 -16.85
C GLU A 262 -6.56 -21.93 -16.55
N TYR A 263 -5.78 -21.40 -15.61
CA TYR A 263 -4.44 -21.88 -15.29
C TYR A 263 -4.40 -22.79 -14.06
N LEU A 264 -5.57 -23.21 -13.54
CA LEU A 264 -5.65 -24.15 -12.43
C LEU A 264 -5.10 -25.53 -12.85
N VAL A 265 -3.99 -25.93 -12.24
CA VAL A 265 -3.30 -27.19 -12.58
C VAL A 265 -4.05 -28.37 -11.98
N ARG A 266 -4.55 -29.30 -12.81
CA ARG A 266 -5.18 -30.54 -12.36
C ARG A 266 -4.20 -31.71 -12.50
N VAL A 267 -3.98 -32.45 -11.42
CA VAL A 267 -3.09 -33.62 -11.41
C VAL A 267 -3.93 -34.88 -11.63
N GLY A 268 -4.22 -35.20 -12.89
CA GLY A 268 -4.92 -36.44 -13.28
C GLY A 268 -6.20 -36.71 -12.46
N ASP A 269 -6.33 -37.96 -11.99
CA ASP A 269 -7.44 -38.44 -11.16
C ASP A 269 -7.19 -38.31 -9.65
N GLU A 270 -6.22 -37.50 -9.20
CA GLU A 270 -5.96 -37.36 -7.77
C GLU A 270 -7.15 -36.69 -7.05
N PRO A 271 -7.68 -37.31 -5.97
CA PRO A 271 -8.81 -36.75 -5.26
C PRO A 271 -8.41 -35.43 -4.58
N ILE A 272 -9.25 -34.42 -4.77
CA ILE A 272 -9.08 -33.13 -4.12
C ILE A 272 -9.18 -33.31 -2.61
N GLN A 273 -8.15 -32.88 -1.87
CA GLN A 273 -8.18 -32.92 -0.41
C GLN A 273 -9.16 -31.87 0.11
N PRO A 274 -10.26 -32.27 0.79
CA PRO A 274 -11.25 -31.31 1.24
C PRO A 274 -10.71 -30.42 2.38
N ARG A 275 -11.29 -29.23 2.50
CA ARG A 275 -11.08 -28.33 3.64
C ARG A 275 -12.41 -27.78 4.15
N SER A 276 -12.42 -27.29 5.39
CA SER A 276 -13.61 -26.66 5.97
C SER A 276 -13.99 -25.39 5.20
N ARG A 277 -15.29 -25.19 5.00
CA ARG A 277 -15.83 -23.99 4.39
C ARG A 277 -15.61 -22.79 5.32
N LYS A 278 -15.32 -21.63 4.72
CA LYS A 278 -15.21 -20.33 5.41
C LYS A 278 -16.23 -19.35 4.83
N ASP A 279 -16.62 -18.36 5.63
CA ASP A 279 -17.34 -17.21 5.09
C ASP A 279 -16.38 -16.44 4.17
N PRO A 280 -16.80 -16.03 2.96
CA PRO A 280 -15.94 -15.29 2.05
C PRO A 280 -15.34 -14.03 2.66
N ARG A 281 -16.00 -13.38 3.63
CA ARG A 281 -15.49 -12.18 4.31
C ARG A 281 -14.28 -12.45 5.19
N ASP A 282 -14.04 -13.72 5.53
CA ASP A 282 -12.90 -14.13 6.34
C ASP A 282 -11.72 -14.64 5.49
N LEU A 283 -11.89 -14.71 4.16
CA LEU A 283 -10.79 -15.07 3.24
C LEU A 283 -9.84 -13.89 3.06
N ARG A 284 -8.67 -13.93 3.67
CA ARG A 284 -7.70 -12.82 3.63
C ARG A 284 -6.60 -13.09 2.62
N ILE A 285 -6.38 -12.14 1.71
CA ILE A 285 -5.35 -12.17 0.67
C ILE A 285 -4.37 -11.02 0.89
N LEU A 286 -3.08 -11.32 0.92
CA LEU A 286 -1.99 -10.34 1.02
C LEU A 286 -1.13 -10.34 -0.22
N ASP A 287 -0.83 -9.14 -0.71
CA ASP A 287 0.33 -8.86 -1.57
C ASP A 287 1.35 -8.00 -0.80
N PRO A 288 2.49 -8.56 -0.34
CA PRO A 288 3.43 -7.87 0.55
C PRO A 288 4.36 -6.89 -0.17
N ALA A 289 4.32 -6.84 -1.51
CA ALA A 289 5.09 -5.92 -2.35
C ALA A 289 4.24 -5.53 -3.57
N CYS A 290 3.13 -4.85 -3.31
CA CYS A 290 1.97 -4.89 -4.18
C CYS A 290 2.10 -4.12 -5.49
N GLY A 291 3.00 -3.14 -5.58
CA GLY A 291 3.15 -2.33 -6.77
C GLY A 291 1.83 -1.69 -7.19
N SER A 292 1.34 -2.04 -8.39
CA SER A 292 0.05 -1.58 -8.92
C SER A 292 -1.14 -2.47 -8.52
N GLY A 293 -0.92 -3.53 -7.75
CA GLY A 293 -1.97 -4.41 -7.23
C GLY A 293 -2.47 -5.47 -8.21
N HIS A 294 -1.69 -5.89 -9.21
CA HIS A 294 -2.14 -6.85 -10.23
C HIS A 294 -2.70 -8.16 -9.66
N PHE A 295 -2.07 -8.72 -8.63
CA PHE A 295 -2.57 -9.91 -7.94
C PHE A 295 -3.89 -9.65 -7.23
N LEU A 296 -4.04 -8.48 -6.60
CA LEU A 296 -5.26 -8.07 -5.90
C LEU A 296 -6.41 -7.85 -6.89
N LEU A 297 -6.14 -7.30 -8.07
CA LEU A 297 -7.16 -7.06 -9.11
C LEU A 297 -7.75 -8.36 -9.66
N TYR A 298 -6.93 -9.37 -9.95
CA TYR A 298 -7.46 -10.66 -10.41
C TYR A 298 -8.09 -11.47 -9.26
N SER A 299 -7.56 -11.35 -8.04
CA SER A 299 -8.20 -11.91 -6.85
C SER A 299 -9.59 -11.31 -6.62
N PHE A 300 -9.77 -10.01 -6.86
CA PHE A 300 -11.06 -9.33 -6.82
C PHE A 300 -12.08 -10.02 -7.75
N ASP A 301 -11.68 -10.30 -8.99
CA ASP A 301 -12.56 -10.92 -9.99
C ASP A 301 -13.00 -12.32 -9.56
N LEU A 302 -12.09 -13.14 -9.01
CA LEU A 302 -12.45 -14.44 -8.43
C LEU A 302 -13.38 -14.30 -7.22
N LEU A 303 -13.11 -13.31 -6.35
CA LEU A 303 -13.92 -13.07 -5.16
C LEU A 303 -15.36 -12.70 -5.50
N LEU A 304 -15.62 -11.96 -6.59
CA LEU A 304 -16.99 -11.68 -7.04
C LEU A 304 -17.82 -12.97 -7.21
N LEU A 305 -17.22 -14.01 -7.79
CA LEU A 305 -17.87 -15.32 -7.92
C LEU A 305 -17.90 -16.08 -6.61
N ILE A 306 -16.80 -16.08 -5.84
CA ILE A 306 -16.74 -16.77 -4.54
C ILE A 306 -17.88 -16.31 -3.63
N TYR A 307 -18.16 -15.01 -3.54
CA TYR A 307 -19.27 -14.51 -2.72
C TYR A 307 -20.64 -15.02 -3.21
N GLN A 308 -20.87 -15.04 -4.53
CA GLN A 308 -22.12 -15.53 -5.11
C GLN A 308 -22.31 -17.04 -4.89
N GLU A 309 -21.24 -17.82 -5.08
CA GLU A 309 -21.24 -19.26 -4.85
C GLU A 309 -21.44 -19.59 -3.38
N ALA A 310 -20.77 -18.87 -2.46
CA ALA A 310 -20.92 -19.06 -1.02
C ALA A 310 -22.37 -18.84 -0.55
N TRP A 311 -23.01 -17.79 -1.07
CA TRP A 311 -24.40 -17.47 -0.73
C TRP A 311 -25.35 -18.55 -1.27
N SER A 312 -25.08 -19.05 -2.47
CA SER A 312 -25.91 -20.03 -3.17
C SER A 312 -25.63 -21.48 -2.76
N ALA A 313 -24.57 -21.73 -1.99
CA ALA A 313 -24.14 -23.08 -1.63
C ALA A 313 -25.14 -23.77 -0.71
N ASP A 314 -25.41 -25.05 -1.00
CA ASP A 314 -26.25 -25.90 -0.16
C ASP A 314 -25.62 -26.19 1.21
N GLY A 315 -26.47 -26.38 2.21
CA GLY A 315 -26.08 -26.67 3.58
C GLY A 315 -25.95 -25.44 4.48
N PRO A 316 -25.44 -25.61 5.72
CA PRO A 316 -25.26 -24.52 6.66
C PRO A 316 -24.19 -23.54 6.16
N ALA A 317 -24.51 -22.25 6.15
CA ALA A 317 -23.55 -21.21 5.84
C ALA A 317 -22.58 -21.00 7.01
N PRO A 318 -21.27 -20.87 6.77
CA PRO A 318 -20.32 -20.49 7.80
C PRO A 318 -20.70 -19.15 8.44
N ILE A 319 -20.37 -18.99 9.73
CA ILE A 319 -20.55 -17.73 10.46
C ILE A 319 -19.30 -16.88 10.27
N GLY A 320 -19.47 -15.65 9.78
CA GLY A 320 -18.37 -14.73 9.55
C GLY A 320 -17.81 -14.11 10.84
N GLU A 321 -16.49 -13.94 10.92
CA GLU A 321 -15.81 -13.34 12.08
C GLU A 321 -16.25 -11.87 12.29
N ALA A 322 -16.47 -11.14 11.19
CA ALA A 322 -16.75 -9.71 11.22
C ALA A 322 -18.11 -9.34 11.83
N THR A 323 -19.15 -10.17 11.61
CA THR A 323 -20.53 -9.85 12.05
C THR A 323 -21.08 -10.85 13.08
N GLY A 324 -20.41 -12.00 13.28
CA GLY A 324 -20.97 -13.09 14.06
C GLY A 324 -22.22 -13.72 13.43
N ARG A 325 -22.49 -13.42 12.15
CA ARG A 325 -23.64 -13.94 11.37
C ARG A 325 -23.17 -14.51 10.04
N SER A 326 -23.99 -15.38 9.44
CA SER A 326 -23.68 -15.91 8.11
C SER A 326 -23.93 -14.87 7.02
N LEU A 327 -23.32 -15.06 5.85
CA LEU A 327 -23.55 -14.20 4.68
C LEU A 327 -25.04 -14.12 4.28
N ARG A 328 -25.81 -15.21 4.45
CA ARG A 328 -27.25 -15.27 4.14
C ARG A 328 -28.11 -14.52 5.16
N ASP A 329 -27.67 -14.44 6.42
CA ASP A 329 -28.37 -13.66 7.45
C ASP A 329 -28.17 -12.15 7.24
N ASP A 330 -26.96 -11.75 6.82
CA ASP A 330 -26.63 -10.36 6.53
C ASP A 330 -27.24 -9.88 5.21
N TYR A 331 -27.37 -10.76 4.21
CA TYR A 331 -27.93 -10.47 2.90
C TYR A 331 -29.03 -11.49 2.53
N PRO A 332 -30.31 -11.21 2.85
CA PRO A 332 -31.40 -12.15 2.64
C PRO A 332 -31.69 -12.51 1.17
N ASN A 333 -31.20 -11.71 0.23
CA ASN A 333 -31.33 -11.96 -1.20
C ASN A 333 -30.02 -11.67 -1.95
N LEU A 334 -29.85 -12.35 -3.09
CA LEU A 334 -28.64 -12.26 -3.91
C LEU A 334 -28.43 -10.85 -4.50
N THR A 335 -29.50 -10.10 -4.77
CA THR A 335 -29.39 -8.74 -5.32
C THR A 335 -28.72 -7.78 -4.33
N ASP A 336 -29.14 -7.82 -3.06
CA ASP A 336 -28.54 -7.01 -1.99
C ASP A 336 -27.09 -7.42 -1.75
N LEU A 337 -26.79 -8.72 -1.80
CA LEU A 337 -25.42 -9.21 -1.75
C LEU A 337 -24.59 -8.66 -2.91
N CYS A 338 -25.00 -8.88 -4.16
CA CYS A 338 -24.27 -8.43 -5.34
C CYS A 338 -24.01 -6.92 -5.32
N ARG A 339 -24.94 -6.12 -4.78
CA ARG A 339 -24.72 -4.69 -4.55
C ARG A 339 -23.62 -4.40 -3.53
N ALA A 340 -23.54 -5.18 -2.46
CA ALA A 340 -22.55 -5.00 -1.40
C ALA A 340 -21.16 -5.58 -1.74
N VAL A 341 -21.09 -6.67 -2.49
CA VAL A 341 -19.88 -7.49 -2.70
C VAL A 341 -18.65 -6.67 -3.14
N PRO A 342 -18.71 -5.77 -4.15
CA PRO A 342 -17.53 -5.00 -4.53
C PRO A 342 -16.91 -4.19 -3.37
N ARG A 343 -17.73 -3.64 -2.48
CA ARG A 343 -17.26 -2.97 -1.25
C ARG A 343 -16.68 -3.98 -0.26
N LEU A 344 -17.38 -5.10 -0.03
CA LEU A 344 -16.94 -6.13 0.91
C LEU A 344 -15.55 -6.68 0.54
N ILE A 345 -15.30 -6.91 -0.75
CA ILE A 345 -14.01 -7.40 -1.24
C ILE A 345 -12.87 -6.45 -0.86
N VAL A 346 -13.05 -5.15 -1.08
CA VAL A 346 -12.03 -4.14 -0.78
C VAL A 346 -11.83 -3.97 0.72
N GLU A 347 -12.90 -4.08 1.51
CA GLU A 347 -12.88 -3.83 2.96
C GLU A 347 -12.46 -5.03 3.81
N PHE A 348 -12.64 -6.28 3.33
CA PHE A 348 -12.40 -7.48 4.13
C PHE A 348 -11.33 -8.41 3.55
N ASN A 349 -11.19 -8.48 2.23
CA ASN A 349 -10.40 -9.54 1.60
C ASN A 349 -8.99 -9.10 1.21
N LEU A 350 -8.86 -7.95 0.55
CA LEU A 350 -7.64 -7.58 -0.17
C LEU A 350 -6.74 -6.66 0.64
N HIS A 351 -5.49 -7.11 0.86
CA HIS A 351 -4.47 -6.40 1.61
C HIS A 351 -3.22 -6.24 0.75
N GLY A 352 -2.59 -5.06 0.79
CA GLY A 352 -1.42 -4.75 -0.01
C GLY A 352 -0.45 -3.88 0.77
N VAL A 353 0.85 -4.17 0.68
CA VAL A 353 1.91 -3.34 1.26
C VAL A 353 2.92 -2.99 0.18
N ASP A 354 3.37 -1.73 0.18
CA ASP A 354 4.53 -1.34 -0.61
C ASP A 354 5.36 -0.29 0.14
N ILE A 355 6.67 -0.29 -0.07
CA ILE A 355 7.58 0.73 0.48
C ILE A 355 7.52 2.04 -0.31
N ASP A 356 7.01 2.00 -1.54
CA ASP A 356 6.85 3.16 -2.39
C ASP A 356 5.42 3.73 -2.24
N PRO A 357 5.23 4.93 -1.65
CA PRO A 357 3.90 5.53 -1.48
C PRO A 357 3.15 5.68 -2.81
N ARG A 358 3.90 5.79 -3.91
CA ARG A 358 3.38 5.89 -5.27
C ARG A 358 2.65 4.62 -5.74
N CYS A 359 3.17 3.45 -5.36
CA CYS A 359 2.52 2.16 -5.63
C CYS A 359 1.17 2.09 -4.92
N THR A 360 1.12 2.47 -3.64
CA THR A 360 -0.11 2.42 -2.84
C THR A 360 -1.21 3.32 -3.38
N GLN A 361 -0.87 4.52 -3.87
CA GLN A 361 -1.81 5.42 -4.55
C GLN A 361 -2.47 4.74 -5.75
N ILE A 362 -1.67 4.04 -6.54
CA ILE A 362 -2.10 3.41 -7.79
C ILE A 362 -2.88 2.13 -7.52
N ALA A 363 -2.41 1.28 -6.61
CA ALA A 363 -3.13 0.07 -6.20
C ALA A 363 -4.51 0.40 -5.61
N ALA A 364 -4.59 1.43 -4.75
CA ALA A 364 -5.86 1.90 -4.19
C ALA A 364 -6.82 2.42 -5.28
N LEU A 365 -6.33 3.24 -6.22
CA LEU A 365 -7.12 3.70 -7.36
C LEU A 365 -7.59 2.54 -8.24
N ALA A 366 -6.70 1.59 -8.56
CA ALA A 366 -7.01 0.46 -9.42
C ALA A 366 -8.09 -0.44 -8.82
N LEU A 367 -8.01 -0.71 -7.51
CA LEU A 367 -9.04 -1.47 -6.78
C LEU A 367 -10.38 -0.73 -6.75
N TRP A 368 -10.38 0.58 -6.48
CA TRP A 368 -11.61 1.38 -6.52
C TRP A 368 -12.23 1.36 -7.93
N LEU A 369 -11.42 1.55 -8.99
CA LEU A 369 -11.89 1.48 -10.38
C LEU A 369 -12.44 0.10 -10.74
N ARG A 370 -11.83 -0.98 -10.22
CA ARG A 370 -12.32 -2.35 -10.38
C ARG A 370 -13.69 -2.53 -9.73
N ALA A 371 -13.89 -2.00 -8.52
CA ALA A 371 -15.19 -2.02 -7.85
C ALA A 371 -16.25 -1.21 -8.62
N GLN A 372 -15.91 -0.03 -9.12
CA GLN A 372 -16.81 0.78 -9.96
C GLN A 372 -17.22 0.07 -11.24
N ARG A 373 -16.29 -0.65 -11.87
CA ARG A 373 -16.58 -1.49 -13.03
C ARG A 373 -17.53 -2.63 -12.67
N ALA A 374 -17.27 -3.34 -11.57
CA ALA A 374 -18.15 -4.42 -11.13
C ALA A 374 -19.59 -3.93 -10.88
N TRP A 375 -19.78 -2.79 -10.21
CA TRP A 375 -21.11 -2.20 -10.06
C TRP A 375 -21.75 -1.79 -11.38
N LYS A 376 -20.97 -1.24 -12.33
CA LYS A 376 -21.46 -0.90 -13.67
C LYS A 376 -21.93 -2.14 -14.42
N ASP A 377 -21.14 -3.21 -14.40
CA ASP A 377 -21.45 -4.48 -15.06
C ASP A 377 -22.70 -5.15 -14.45
N LEU A 378 -22.94 -4.93 -13.15
CA LEU A 378 -24.17 -5.32 -12.44
C LEU A 378 -25.37 -4.39 -12.70
N GLY A 379 -25.21 -3.32 -13.48
CA GLY A 379 -26.28 -2.36 -13.77
C GLY A 379 -26.64 -1.44 -12.59
N ILE A 380 -25.76 -1.30 -11.60
CA ILE A 380 -26.00 -0.47 -10.41
C ILE A 380 -25.63 0.98 -10.72
N ALA A 381 -26.63 1.86 -10.64
CA ALA A 381 -26.46 3.30 -10.85
C ALA A 381 -25.50 3.90 -9.82
N ALA A 382 -24.73 4.92 -10.21
CA ALA A 382 -23.71 5.54 -9.35
C ALA A 382 -24.25 6.01 -8.00
N ALA A 383 -25.48 6.54 -7.96
CA ALA A 383 -26.12 7.00 -6.72
C ALA A 383 -26.47 5.88 -5.73
N ASP A 384 -26.60 4.64 -6.21
CA ASP A 384 -26.97 3.47 -5.40
C ASP A 384 -25.75 2.63 -4.98
N ARG A 385 -24.53 3.02 -5.40
CA ARG A 385 -23.30 2.31 -5.07
C ARG A 385 -22.92 2.57 -3.61
N PRO A 386 -22.69 1.52 -2.80
CA PRO A 386 -22.15 1.69 -1.46
C PRO A 386 -20.78 2.37 -1.52
N ARG A 387 -20.53 3.33 -0.61
CA ARG A 387 -19.22 3.96 -0.48
C ARG A 387 -18.22 2.99 0.13
N ILE A 388 -17.00 2.97 -0.41
CA ILE A 388 -15.88 2.23 0.16
C ILE A 388 -15.32 3.04 1.34
N GLN A 389 -15.41 2.48 2.54
CA GLN A 389 -14.99 3.17 3.77
C GLN A 389 -13.49 2.99 4.05
N ARG A 390 -12.92 1.86 3.65
CA ARG A 390 -11.53 1.49 3.96
C ARG A 390 -10.92 0.62 2.87
N THR A 391 -9.64 0.84 2.63
CA THR A 391 -8.76 -0.06 1.87
C THR A 391 -7.64 -0.54 2.78
N HIS A 392 -7.16 -1.76 2.63
CA HIS A 392 -5.96 -2.26 3.34
C HIS A 392 -4.70 -2.18 2.48
N ILE A 393 -4.58 -1.09 1.71
CA ILE A 393 -3.37 -0.76 0.96
C ILE A 393 -2.54 0.21 1.80
N VAL A 394 -1.36 -0.23 2.23
CA VAL A 394 -0.55 0.43 3.24
C VAL A 394 0.82 0.78 2.68
N VAL A 395 1.28 2.00 2.96
CA VAL A 395 2.68 2.36 2.73
C VAL A 395 3.48 1.87 3.91
N ALA A 396 4.52 1.09 3.68
CA ALA A 396 5.47 0.77 4.73
C ALA A 396 6.35 1.99 4.99
N GLU A 397 5.89 2.89 5.85
CA GLU A 397 6.64 4.05 6.31
C GLU A 397 7.11 3.86 7.76
N PRO A 398 8.29 4.40 8.10
CA PRO A 398 8.69 4.43 9.49
C PRO A 398 7.70 5.25 10.31
N MET A 399 7.46 4.80 11.53
CA MET A 399 6.73 5.59 12.52
C MET A 399 7.40 6.97 12.71
N PRO A 400 6.67 7.98 13.18
CA PRO A 400 7.14 9.36 13.18
C PRO A 400 8.48 9.54 13.92
N GLY A 401 9.42 10.24 13.28
CA GLY A 401 10.76 10.46 13.83
C GLY A 401 10.95 11.75 14.65
N ASP A 402 9.93 12.61 14.76
CA ASP A 402 10.03 13.85 15.56
C ASP A 402 9.99 13.52 17.05
N ALA A 403 11.16 13.47 17.69
CA ALA A 403 11.31 13.09 19.09
C ALA A 403 10.42 13.90 20.03
N VAL A 404 10.18 15.19 19.75
CA VAL A 404 9.33 16.04 20.58
C VAL A 404 7.87 15.60 20.48
N LEU A 405 7.39 15.30 19.27
CA LEU A 405 6.01 14.83 19.07
C LEU A 405 5.83 13.39 19.58
N VAL A 406 6.85 12.54 19.43
CA VAL A 406 6.86 11.18 19.99
C VAL A 406 6.75 11.25 21.51
N ASP A 407 7.55 12.11 22.18
CA ASP A 407 7.48 12.31 23.62
C ASP A 407 6.16 12.95 24.07
N GLU A 408 5.65 13.93 23.33
CA GLU A 408 4.35 14.56 23.60
C GLU A 408 3.22 13.51 23.55
N PHE A 409 3.22 12.66 22.52
CA PHE A 409 2.22 11.60 22.38
C PHE A 409 2.38 10.53 23.45
N ALA A 410 3.61 10.03 23.64
CA ALA A 410 3.91 9.02 24.65
C ALA A 410 3.49 9.47 26.05
N ALA A 411 3.64 10.75 26.39
CA ALA A 411 3.21 11.28 27.69
C ALA A 411 1.70 11.22 27.94
N ARG A 412 0.87 11.09 26.89
CA ARG A 412 -0.59 10.96 26.99
C ARG A 412 -1.07 9.53 27.20
N LEU A 413 -0.21 8.54 26.93
CA LEU A 413 -0.55 7.13 27.11
C LEU A 413 -0.50 6.78 28.60
N ASP A 414 -1.52 6.08 29.07
CA ASP A 414 -1.63 5.61 30.45
C ASP A 414 -2.25 4.21 30.42
N PRO A 415 -1.69 3.20 31.11
CA PRO A 415 -0.58 3.23 32.08
C PRO A 415 0.83 3.44 31.46
N PRO A 416 1.88 3.72 32.27
CA PRO A 416 3.24 4.00 31.80
C PRO A 416 3.85 2.96 30.85
N LEU A 417 3.48 1.68 30.98
CA LEU A 417 3.92 0.63 30.06
C LEU A 417 3.55 0.93 28.60
N LEU A 418 2.39 1.55 28.33
CA LEU A 418 2.00 1.93 26.98
C LEU A 418 2.96 2.95 26.36
N ARG A 419 3.53 3.83 27.18
CA ARG A 419 4.54 4.82 26.74
C ARG A 419 5.80 4.13 26.26
N ASP A 420 6.26 3.16 27.05
CA ASP A 420 7.47 2.38 26.77
C ASP A 420 7.28 1.51 25.52
N LEU A 421 6.12 0.84 25.42
CA LEU A 421 5.73 0.07 24.24
C LEU A 421 5.67 0.94 22.99
N PHE A 422 5.01 2.10 23.04
CA PHE A 422 4.94 3.01 21.91
C PHE A 422 6.34 3.49 21.48
N LYS A 423 7.19 3.89 22.42
CA LYS A 423 8.57 4.32 22.11
C LYS A 423 9.39 3.18 21.50
N LYS A 424 9.19 1.94 21.97
CA LYS A 424 9.81 0.75 21.40
C LYS A 424 9.32 0.51 19.96
N MET A 425 8.01 0.57 19.71
CA MET A 425 7.42 0.47 18.37
C MET A 425 8.03 1.51 17.42
N VAL A 426 8.16 2.77 17.84
CA VAL A 426 8.80 3.83 17.05
C VAL A 426 10.26 3.49 16.72
N GLY A 427 11.02 3.01 17.70
CA GLY A 427 12.42 2.61 17.52
C GLY A 427 12.60 1.44 16.56
N GLU A 428 11.79 0.39 16.70
CA GLU A 428 11.83 -0.81 15.87
C GLU A 428 11.30 -0.56 14.45
N SER A 429 10.35 0.38 14.29
CA SER A 429 9.77 0.76 13.00
C SER A 429 10.68 1.62 12.13
N ARG A 430 11.87 2.02 12.60
CA ARG A 430 12.77 2.93 11.88
C ARG A 430 13.15 2.44 10.47
N LEU A 431 13.19 1.12 10.26
CA LEU A 431 13.54 0.50 8.99
C LEU A 431 12.31 0.07 8.16
N ALA A 432 11.09 0.47 8.53
CA ALA A 432 9.88 0.05 7.80
C ALA A 432 9.94 0.46 6.32
N GLY A 433 10.39 1.68 6.03
CA GLY A 433 10.60 2.16 4.65
C GLY A 433 11.64 1.38 3.85
N GLU A 434 12.51 0.60 4.50
CA GLU A 434 13.56 -0.18 3.85
C GLU A 434 13.21 -1.66 3.73
N LEU A 435 12.50 -2.21 4.72
CA LEU A 435 12.20 -3.64 4.84
C LEU A 435 10.76 -4.01 4.51
N GLY A 436 9.82 -3.06 4.50
CA GLY A 436 8.42 -3.36 4.29
C GLY A 436 7.88 -4.40 5.28
N THR A 437 7.17 -5.40 4.77
CA THR A 437 6.65 -6.53 5.56
C THR A 437 7.72 -7.47 6.12
N LEU A 438 8.99 -7.33 5.68
CA LEU A 438 10.10 -8.11 6.25
C LEU A 438 10.45 -7.63 7.66
N LEU A 439 10.08 -6.42 8.02
CA LEU A 439 10.29 -5.91 9.37
C LEU A 439 9.38 -6.67 10.35
N ARG A 440 9.98 -7.17 11.44
CA ARG A 440 9.31 -7.99 12.46
C ARG A 440 9.04 -7.18 13.73
N VAL A 441 8.36 -6.05 13.60
CA VAL A 441 8.03 -5.18 14.74
C VAL A 441 7.16 -5.92 15.75
N GLU A 442 6.26 -6.78 15.26
CA GLU A 442 5.35 -7.54 16.10
C GLU A 442 6.08 -8.51 17.06
N ASP A 443 7.23 -9.04 16.66
CA ASP A 443 8.03 -9.93 17.52
C ASP A 443 8.63 -9.15 18.70
N GLY A 444 9.13 -7.93 18.43
CA GLY A 444 9.71 -7.06 19.46
C GLY A 444 8.67 -6.56 20.47
N VAL A 445 7.49 -6.17 19.98
CA VAL A 445 6.36 -5.77 20.84
C VAL A 445 5.83 -6.95 21.66
N ALA A 446 5.61 -8.11 21.04
CA ALA A 446 5.15 -9.31 21.74
C ALA A 446 6.13 -9.76 22.83
N ALA A 447 7.44 -9.70 22.57
CA ALA A 447 8.46 -10.02 23.57
C ALA A 447 8.44 -9.05 24.77
N GLU A 448 8.17 -7.77 24.54
CA GLU A 448 8.06 -6.77 25.63
C GLU A 448 6.81 -7.01 26.47
N LEU A 449 5.67 -7.27 25.82
CA LEU A 449 4.42 -7.61 26.51
C LEU A 449 4.55 -8.88 27.33
N LEU A 450 5.23 -9.91 26.80
CA LEU A 450 5.49 -11.15 27.54
C LEU A 450 6.35 -10.88 28.78
N ARG A 451 7.44 -10.12 28.64
CA ARG A 451 8.30 -9.72 29.77
C ARG A 451 7.51 -8.92 30.81
N ALA A 452 6.67 -7.99 30.37
CA ALA A 452 5.82 -7.17 31.23
C ALA A 452 4.84 -8.05 32.04
N ARG A 453 4.20 -9.01 31.37
CA ARG A 453 3.29 -9.98 31.99
C ARG A 453 4.00 -10.88 32.99
N GLU A 454 5.18 -11.40 32.66
CA GLU A 454 5.98 -12.21 33.59
C GLU A 454 6.39 -11.42 34.85
N GLN A 455 6.79 -10.15 34.67
CA GLN A 455 7.10 -9.27 35.80
C GLN A 455 5.85 -8.99 36.65
N PHE A 456 4.70 -8.75 36.02
CA PHE A 456 3.42 -8.55 36.72
C PHE A 456 3.04 -9.75 37.59
N VAL A 457 3.11 -10.96 37.01
CA VAL A 457 2.81 -12.21 37.73
C VAL A 457 3.77 -12.41 38.90
N LYS A 458 5.08 -12.16 38.70
CA LYS A 458 6.08 -12.26 39.78
C LYS A 458 5.81 -11.28 40.91
N GLN A 459 5.47 -10.02 40.60
CA GLN A 459 5.14 -8.99 41.59
C GLN A 459 3.91 -9.39 42.43
N ARG A 460 2.87 -9.97 41.82
CA ARG A 460 1.69 -10.49 42.53
C ARG A 460 1.97 -11.76 43.34
N GLN A 461 2.89 -12.62 42.91
CA GLN A 461 3.30 -13.79 43.69
C GLN A 461 4.20 -13.42 44.87
N THR A 462 4.84 -12.25 44.84
CA THR A 462 5.72 -11.74 45.91
C THR A 462 5.02 -10.84 46.92
N THR A 463 3.70 -10.65 46.87
CA THR A 463 2.92 -9.93 47.90
C THR A 463 2.75 -10.71 49.22
N GLY A 464 3.87 -11.18 49.76
CA GLY A 464 4.03 -11.77 51.09
C GLY A 464 5.18 -11.15 51.89
N PHE A 465 5.61 -9.92 51.55
CA PHE A 465 6.66 -9.20 52.29
C PHE A 465 6.07 -8.29 53.38
N LEU A 466 6.78 -8.24 54.51
CA LEU A 466 6.47 -7.38 55.66
C LEU A 466 6.60 -5.88 55.29
N PRO A 467 5.80 -4.98 55.89
CA PRO A 467 5.90 -3.54 55.66
C PRO A 467 7.33 -3.04 55.88
N GLY A 468 7.94 -2.42 54.87
CA GLY A 468 9.30 -1.87 54.94
C GLY A 468 10.42 -2.71 54.29
N MET A 469 10.10 -3.84 53.65
CA MET A 469 11.04 -4.62 52.82
C MET A 469 10.61 -4.65 51.34
N GLU A 470 10.33 -3.49 50.76
CA GLU A 470 10.13 -3.40 49.30
C GLU A 470 11.50 -3.58 48.61
N PRO A 471 11.61 -4.49 47.61
CA PRO A 471 12.85 -4.62 46.86
C PRO A 471 13.12 -3.33 46.09
N GLU A 472 14.36 -2.82 46.15
CA GLU A 472 14.79 -1.70 45.30
C GLU A 472 14.55 -2.05 43.82
N ALA A 473 14.02 -1.07 43.06
CA ALA A 473 13.77 -1.23 41.64
C ALA A 473 15.07 -1.62 40.92
N GLN A 474 15.14 -2.87 40.43
CA GLN A 474 16.30 -3.34 39.68
C GLN A 474 16.41 -2.56 38.36
N PRO A 475 17.63 -2.18 37.92
CA PRO A 475 17.83 -1.57 36.61
C PRO A 475 17.24 -2.45 35.50
N GLY A 476 16.32 -1.90 34.70
CA GLY A 476 15.63 -2.63 33.62
C GLY A 476 14.27 -3.21 33.98
N THR A 477 13.69 -2.86 35.14
CA THR A 477 12.30 -3.19 35.49
C THR A 477 11.32 -2.28 34.75
N LEU A 478 10.27 -2.88 34.17
CA LEU A 478 9.20 -2.14 33.48
C LEU A 478 8.29 -1.45 34.48
N ASN A 479 7.77 -0.28 34.12
CA ASN A 479 6.81 0.44 34.95
C ASN A 479 5.38 -0.10 34.72
N LEU A 480 4.96 -1.00 35.62
CA LEU A 480 3.65 -1.65 35.57
C LEU A 480 2.60 -0.97 36.46
N SER A 481 2.88 0.24 36.96
CA SER A 481 1.91 0.97 37.79
C SER A 481 0.61 1.23 37.00
N GLY A 482 -0.53 1.05 37.67
CA GLY A 482 -1.86 1.21 37.04
C GLY A 482 -2.34 0.01 36.22
N ILE A 483 -1.61 -1.11 36.22
CA ILE A 483 -2.07 -2.37 35.63
C ILE A 483 -2.54 -3.30 36.75
N ASP A 484 -3.83 -3.61 36.78
CA ASP A 484 -4.43 -4.46 37.82
C ASP A 484 -4.95 -5.81 37.28
N ASP A 485 -5.03 -5.95 35.97
CA ASP A 485 -5.60 -7.09 35.26
C ASP A 485 -4.65 -7.63 34.19
N ASP A 486 -4.57 -8.95 34.07
CA ASP A 486 -3.79 -9.65 33.04
C ASP A 486 -4.39 -9.44 31.64
N LEU A 487 -5.71 -9.17 31.55
CA LEU A 487 -6.38 -8.82 30.29
C LEU A 487 -5.79 -7.59 29.62
N PHE A 488 -5.22 -6.66 30.40
CA PHE A 488 -4.56 -5.47 29.87
C PHE A 488 -3.48 -5.79 28.83
N PHE A 489 -2.67 -6.85 29.05
CA PHE A 489 -1.58 -7.20 28.15
C PHE A 489 -2.08 -7.72 26.80
N HIS A 490 -3.33 -8.15 26.72
CA HIS A 490 -3.97 -8.54 25.45
C HIS A 490 -4.44 -7.31 24.66
N ASP A 491 -4.88 -6.25 25.34
CA ASP A 491 -5.48 -5.06 24.72
C ASP A 491 -4.49 -3.89 24.56
N ALA A 492 -3.31 -3.95 25.19
CA ALA A 492 -2.33 -2.85 25.25
C ALA A 492 -2.00 -2.23 23.89
N GLU A 493 -1.77 -3.04 22.86
CA GLU A 493 -1.50 -2.53 21.51
C GLU A 493 -2.73 -1.86 20.89
N ALA A 494 -3.92 -2.44 21.06
CA ALA A 494 -5.16 -1.85 20.55
C ALA A 494 -5.43 -0.48 21.18
N ILE A 495 -5.09 -0.31 22.47
CA ILE A 495 -5.19 0.97 23.17
C ILE A 495 -4.24 2.01 22.56
N ILE A 496 -2.99 1.64 22.25
CA ILE A 496 -2.02 2.55 21.60
C ILE A 496 -2.52 2.96 20.21
N VAL A 497 -3.02 2.01 19.44
CA VAL A 497 -3.56 2.25 18.10
C VAL A 497 -4.74 3.21 18.15
N GLU A 498 -5.68 3.01 19.06
CA GLU A 498 -6.85 3.89 19.19
C GLU A 498 -6.45 5.29 19.68
N ALA A 499 -5.52 5.38 20.63
CA ALA A 499 -4.97 6.65 21.09
C ALA A 499 -4.27 7.43 19.96
N LEU A 500 -3.51 6.74 19.10
CA LEU A 500 -2.87 7.35 17.92
C LEU A 500 -3.90 7.84 16.91
N ARG A 501 -4.97 7.08 16.66
CA ARG A 501 -6.08 7.51 15.80
C ARG A 501 -6.73 8.78 16.32
N ALA A 502 -7.09 8.83 17.61
CA ALA A 502 -7.66 10.02 18.23
C ALA A 502 -6.70 11.24 18.20
N PHE A 503 -5.40 11.00 18.38
CA PHE A 503 -4.38 12.05 18.25
C PHE A 503 -4.29 12.59 16.82
N ALA A 504 -4.40 11.73 15.81
CA ALA A 504 -4.42 12.12 14.41
C ALA A 504 -5.65 12.99 14.07
N GLU A 505 -6.81 12.66 14.62
CA GLU A 505 -8.05 13.42 14.39
C GLU A 505 -8.00 14.82 15.02
N THR A 506 -7.49 14.94 16.25
CA THR A 506 -7.32 16.23 16.93
C THR A 506 -6.27 17.14 16.26
N ALA A 507 -5.35 16.57 15.48
CA ALA A 507 -4.40 17.31 14.67
C ALA A 507 -4.99 17.87 13.35
N SER A 508 -6.29 17.71 13.07
CA SER A 508 -6.89 18.18 11.80
C SER A 508 -7.38 19.64 11.80
N GLY A 509 -7.23 20.38 12.92
CA GLY A 509 -7.52 21.82 13.03
C GLY A 509 -6.40 22.75 12.51
N ASN A 510 -6.29 23.97 13.05
CA ASN A 510 -5.17 24.92 12.82
C ASN A 510 -3.79 24.40 13.31
N SER A 511 -3.57 23.08 13.33
CA SER A 511 -2.35 22.44 13.77
C SER A 511 -1.17 22.74 12.84
N SER A 512 0.03 22.75 13.42
CA SER A 512 1.27 22.90 12.67
C SER A 512 1.42 21.75 11.66
N VAL A 513 1.97 22.03 10.47
CA VAL A 513 2.20 21.03 9.40
C VAL A 513 2.92 19.79 9.93
N LYS A 514 3.87 19.98 10.85
CA LYS A 514 4.62 18.90 11.50
C LYS A 514 3.73 17.88 12.20
N ARG A 515 2.68 18.33 12.89
CA ARG A 515 1.72 17.42 13.58
C ARG A 515 0.92 16.57 12.59
N ARG A 516 0.62 17.11 11.41
CA ARG A 516 -0.07 16.36 10.34
C ARG A 516 0.82 15.31 9.69
N LEU A 517 2.09 15.62 9.43
CA LEU A 517 3.06 14.64 8.95
C LEU A 517 3.21 13.51 9.98
N PHE A 518 3.40 13.85 11.26
CA PHE A 518 3.45 12.88 12.35
C PHE A 518 2.21 11.97 12.40
N SER A 519 1.01 12.52 12.25
CA SER A 519 -0.21 11.70 12.31
C SER A 519 -0.40 10.83 11.07
N GLY A 520 0.08 11.29 9.91
CA GLY A 520 0.17 10.47 8.69
C GLY A 520 1.10 9.29 8.86
N ASP A 521 2.36 9.54 9.24
CA ASP A 521 3.38 8.50 9.42
C ASP A 521 2.95 7.47 10.49
N ALA A 522 2.34 7.94 11.59
CA ALA A 522 1.82 7.07 12.63
C ALA A 522 0.69 6.16 12.13
N ALA A 523 -0.25 6.69 11.35
CA ALA A 523 -1.34 5.90 10.81
C ALA A 523 -0.83 4.80 9.85
N GLN A 524 0.18 5.11 9.03
CA GLN A 524 0.81 4.13 8.14
C GLN A 524 1.57 3.06 8.92
N GLY A 525 2.39 3.45 9.91
CA GLY A 525 3.14 2.49 10.73
C GLY A 525 2.24 1.54 11.52
N ILE A 526 1.11 2.04 12.06
CA ILE A 526 0.09 1.19 12.69
C ILE A 526 -0.52 0.22 11.67
N ALA A 527 -0.92 0.72 10.51
CA ALA A 527 -1.57 -0.12 9.51
C ALA A 527 -0.63 -1.24 9.01
N LEU A 528 0.68 -0.99 8.98
CA LEU A 528 1.69 -2.00 8.69
C LEU A 528 1.72 -3.06 9.80
N ILE A 529 1.70 -2.65 11.08
CA ILE A 529 1.67 -3.55 12.23
C ILE A 529 0.43 -4.44 12.20
N ASP A 530 -0.75 -3.87 11.93
CA ASP A 530 -2.01 -4.61 11.77
C ASP A 530 -1.86 -5.71 10.70
N ILE A 531 -1.24 -5.39 9.55
CA ILE A 531 -1.02 -6.36 8.47
C ILE A 531 -0.07 -7.47 8.88
N VAL A 532 1.09 -7.17 9.48
CA VAL A 532 2.09 -8.21 9.83
C VAL A 532 1.66 -9.09 11.01
N ARG A 533 0.68 -8.64 11.81
CA ARG A 533 0.02 -9.46 12.84
C ARG A 533 -1.10 -10.33 12.27
N THR A 534 -1.69 -9.92 11.15
CA THR A 534 -2.78 -10.66 10.51
C THR A 534 -2.26 -11.96 9.90
N ARG A 535 -3.08 -13.02 9.95
CA ARG A 535 -2.85 -14.27 9.22
C ARG A 535 -3.71 -14.31 7.97
N PHE A 536 -3.17 -14.87 6.91
CA PHE A 536 -3.75 -14.85 5.57
C PHE A 536 -4.01 -16.25 5.05
N ASP A 537 -5.09 -16.40 4.28
CA ASP A 537 -5.38 -17.62 3.53
C ASP A 537 -4.51 -17.71 2.28
N VAL A 538 -4.25 -16.56 1.66
CA VAL A 538 -3.45 -16.44 0.44
C VAL A 538 -2.42 -15.33 0.58
N VAL A 539 -1.18 -15.63 0.20
CA VAL A 539 -0.15 -14.61 -0.04
C VAL A 539 0.30 -14.70 -1.49
N LEU A 540 0.26 -13.60 -2.23
CA LEU A 540 0.62 -13.53 -3.65
C LEU A 540 1.70 -12.48 -3.86
N MET A 541 2.79 -12.79 -4.56
CA MET A 541 3.91 -11.86 -4.65
C MET A 541 4.73 -11.96 -5.94
N ASN A 542 5.18 -10.79 -6.39
CA ASN A 542 6.37 -10.60 -7.20
C ASN A 542 7.37 -9.78 -6.36
N PRO A 543 8.09 -10.42 -5.43
CA PRO A 543 8.93 -9.71 -4.47
C PRO A 543 10.15 -9.08 -5.15
N PRO A 544 10.79 -8.07 -4.51
CA PRO A 544 12.03 -7.51 -5.02
C PRO A 544 13.17 -8.55 -5.03
N PHE A 545 14.04 -8.44 -6.04
CA PHE A 545 15.14 -9.34 -6.32
C PHE A 545 16.50 -8.71 -5.91
N GLY A 546 17.45 -9.57 -5.57
CA GLY A 546 18.84 -9.21 -5.31
C GLY A 546 19.11 -8.83 -3.85
N ALA A 547 20.06 -7.91 -3.65
CA ALA A 547 20.49 -7.51 -2.32
C ALA A 547 19.49 -6.55 -1.66
N CYS A 548 19.36 -6.65 -0.33
CA CYS A 548 18.68 -5.66 0.50
C CYS A 548 19.39 -4.29 0.43
N SER A 549 18.70 -3.24 0.88
CA SER A 549 19.30 -1.91 0.94
C SER A 549 20.44 -1.84 1.96
N LEU A 550 21.44 -1.00 1.70
CA LEU A 550 22.59 -0.82 2.59
C LEU A 550 22.19 -0.43 4.03
N PRO A 551 21.22 0.48 4.28
CA PRO A 551 20.82 0.85 5.64
C PRO A 551 20.19 -0.31 6.43
N ALA A 552 19.45 -1.20 5.77
CA ALA A 552 18.74 -2.30 6.43
C ALA A 552 19.53 -3.60 6.51
N LYS A 553 20.70 -3.68 5.85
CA LYS A 553 21.47 -4.93 5.70
C LYS A 553 21.73 -5.68 7.00
N LYS A 554 22.15 -4.98 8.06
CA LYS A 554 22.46 -5.62 9.35
C LYS A 554 21.22 -6.28 9.96
N GLU A 555 20.10 -5.56 9.96
CA GLU A 555 18.84 -6.07 10.51
C GLU A 555 18.34 -7.23 9.65
N PHE A 556 18.30 -7.04 8.33
CA PHE A 556 17.90 -8.07 7.36
C PHE A 556 18.66 -9.39 7.54
N GLU A 557 19.99 -9.34 7.61
CA GLU A 557 20.81 -10.56 7.77
C GLU A 557 20.62 -11.24 9.14
N SER A 558 20.27 -10.46 10.17
CA SER A 558 19.98 -10.95 11.52
C SER A 558 18.61 -11.62 11.59
N SER A 559 17.58 -11.01 10.99
CA SER A 559 16.21 -11.54 11.01
C SER A 559 16.02 -12.72 10.04
N TYR A 560 16.78 -12.76 8.94
CA TYR A 560 16.63 -13.77 7.87
C TYR A 560 17.94 -14.52 7.55
N PRO A 561 18.59 -15.17 8.53
CA PRO A 561 19.92 -15.78 8.33
C PRO A 561 19.94 -16.93 7.30
N ARG A 562 18.79 -17.56 7.04
CA ARG A 562 18.61 -18.68 6.10
C ARG A 562 18.38 -18.23 4.65
N THR A 563 17.88 -17.01 4.46
CA THR A 563 17.41 -16.47 3.17
C THR A 563 18.08 -15.17 2.77
N LYS A 564 18.98 -14.62 3.60
CA LYS A 564 19.73 -13.37 3.38
C LYS A 564 20.51 -13.25 2.06
N ASN A 565 20.63 -14.33 1.28
CA ASN A 565 21.33 -14.32 0.01
C ASN A 565 20.59 -13.50 -1.06
N ASP A 566 19.26 -13.43 -0.97
CA ASP A 566 18.43 -12.65 -1.88
C ASP A 566 17.12 -12.25 -1.17
N VAL A 567 16.70 -11.01 -1.35
CA VAL A 567 15.51 -10.44 -0.72
C VAL A 567 14.26 -11.24 -1.09
N TYR A 568 14.13 -11.77 -2.31
CA TYR A 568 12.93 -12.54 -2.68
C TYR A 568 12.72 -13.75 -1.77
N ALA A 569 13.80 -14.42 -1.34
CA ALA A 569 13.70 -15.62 -0.53
C ALA A 569 13.25 -15.28 0.90
N ALA A 570 13.68 -14.13 1.43
CA ALA A 570 13.19 -13.62 2.69
C ALA A 570 11.71 -13.24 2.64
N PHE A 571 11.24 -12.66 1.52
CA PHE A 571 9.80 -12.42 1.30
C PHE A 571 8.99 -13.71 1.28
N VAL A 572 9.50 -14.77 0.64
CA VAL A 572 8.82 -16.07 0.65
C VAL A 572 8.82 -16.69 2.05
N GLU A 573 9.95 -16.66 2.78
CA GLU A 573 10.02 -17.12 4.17
C GLU A 573 9.03 -16.37 5.06
N ARG A 574 8.98 -15.03 4.94
CA ARG A 574 8.06 -14.19 5.68
C ARG A 574 6.61 -14.43 5.27
N GLY A 575 6.32 -14.58 3.99
CA GLY A 575 4.99 -14.89 3.49
C GLY A 575 4.46 -16.20 4.06
N ILE A 576 5.30 -17.23 4.19
CA ILE A 576 4.93 -18.50 4.84
C ILE A 576 4.56 -18.28 6.32
N GLU A 577 5.31 -17.46 7.05
CA GLU A 577 5.03 -17.15 8.46
C GLU A 577 3.69 -16.42 8.67
N LEU A 578 3.25 -15.68 7.65
CA LEU A 578 1.99 -14.92 7.65
C LEU A 578 0.78 -15.76 7.22
N LEU A 579 0.98 -17.00 6.74
CA LEU A 579 -0.14 -17.87 6.36
C LEU A 579 -0.84 -18.49 7.58
N HIS A 580 -2.14 -18.67 7.46
CA HIS A 580 -2.84 -19.67 8.27
C HIS A 580 -2.32 -21.09 7.96
N PRO A 581 -2.47 -22.05 8.88
CA PRO A 581 -2.29 -23.46 8.55
C PRO A 581 -3.11 -23.85 7.33
N ARG A 582 -2.51 -24.58 6.39
CA ARG A 582 -3.10 -24.89 5.06
C ARG A 582 -3.45 -23.68 4.19
N GLY A 583 -2.93 -22.50 4.50
CA GLY A 583 -2.91 -21.34 3.61
C GLY A 583 -1.96 -21.58 2.43
N ARG A 584 -2.12 -20.79 1.35
CA ARG A 584 -1.34 -20.95 0.11
C ARG A 584 -0.56 -19.70 -0.24
N LEU A 585 0.70 -19.86 -0.64
CA LEU A 585 1.54 -18.77 -1.12
C LEU A 585 1.85 -18.96 -2.60
N GLY A 586 1.57 -17.96 -3.43
CA GLY A 586 1.95 -17.91 -4.84
C GLY A 586 3.04 -16.88 -5.07
N ALA A 587 4.17 -17.28 -5.67
CA ALA A 587 5.28 -16.37 -5.93
C ALA A 587 5.87 -16.56 -7.33
N ILE A 588 6.28 -15.45 -7.94
CA ILE A 588 7.23 -15.46 -9.06
C ILE A 588 8.58 -14.95 -8.55
N THR A 589 9.60 -15.79 -8.62
CA THR A 589 10.96 -15.43 -8.16
C THR A 589 12.02 -15.90 -9.14
N SER A 590 13.29 -15.63 -8.84
CA SER A 590 14.38 -16.26 -9.58
C SER A 590 14.30 -17.77 -9.40
N ARG A 591 14.41 -18.53 -10.50
CA ARG A 591 14.43 -20.00 -10.44
C ARG A 591 15.66 -20.55 -9.72
N THR A 592 16.71 -19.74 -9.60
CA THR A 592 18.01 -20.12 -9.00
C THR A 592 17.90 -20.61 -7.56
N GLY A 593 16.89 -20.14 -6.82
CA GLY A 593 16.62 -20.57 -5.45
C GLY A 593 16.30 -22.07 -5.34
N PHE A 594 15.89 -22.73 -6.41
CA PHE A 594 15.59 -24.16 -6.43
C PHE A 594 16.82 -25.07 -6.57
N PHE A 595 17.95 -24.56 -7.09
CA PHE A 595 19.11 -25.42 -7.40
C PHE A 595 20.45 -24.91 -6.88
N LEU A 596 20.62 -23.61 -6.63
CA LEU A 596 21.89 -23.11 -6.10
C LEU A 596 22.15 -23.62 -4.66
N SER A 597 23.41 -23.91 -4.36
CA SER A 597 23.85 -24.40 -3.04
C SER A 597 23.65 -23.37 -1.92
N SER A 598 23.76 -22.07 -2.24
CA SER A 598 23.52 -20.97 -1.30
C SER A 598 22.10 -20.97 -0.74
N PHE A 599 21.12 -21.49 -1.49
CA PHE A 599 19.72 -21.60 -1.07
C PHE A 599 19.35 -22.96 -0.45
N ARG A 600 20.34 -23.82 -0.13
CA ARG A 600 20.07 -25.12 0.49
C ARG A 600 19.25 -25.00 1.77
N LYS A 601 19.64 -24.10 2.68
CA LYS A 601 18.92 -23.86 3.95
C LYS A 601 17.48 -23.40 3.72
N TRP A 602 17.25 -22.52 2.74
CA TRP A 602 15.89 -22.11 2.37
C TRP A 602 15.04 -23.32 1.95
N ARG A 603 15.57 -24.23 1.14
CA ARG A 603 14.83 -25.43 0.72
C ARG A 603 14.60 -26.42 1.86
N GLU A 604 15.67 -26.78 2.57
CA GLU A 604 15.66 -27.87 3.56
C GLU A 604 15.06 -27.48 4.91
N GLU A 605 15.15 -26.19 5.31
CA GLU A 605 14.69 -25.73 6.62
C GLU A 605 13.41 -24.89 6.56
N ILE A 606 13.05 -24.33 5.39
CA ILE A 606 11.86 -23.47 5.21
C ILE A 606 10.86 -24.11 4.26
N LEU A 607 11.16 -24.24 2.96
CA LEU A 607 10.18 -24.66 1.96
C LEU A 607 9.64 -26.06 2.25
N ILE A 608 10.50 -27.08 2.27
CA ILE A 608 10.05 -28.47 2.43
C ILE A 608 9.34 -28.70 3.77
N PRO A 609 9.84 -28.23 4.93
CA PRO A 609 9.21 -28.52 6.21
C PRO A 609 7.99 -27.66 6.54
N LYS A 610 7.94 -26.40 6.06
CA LYS A 610 6.90 -25.44 6.47
C LYS A 610 5.84 -25.19 5.41
N ALA A 611 6.21 -25.17 4.13
CA ALA A 611 5.26 -24.94 3.05
C ALA A 611 5.76 -25.60 1.74
N PRO A 612 5.62 -26.92 1.61
CA PRO A 612 6.13 -27.64 0.45
C PRO A 612 5.49 -27.13 -0.85
N PRO A 613 6.23 -27.13 -1.98
CA PRO A 613 5.67 -26.75 -3.27
C PRO A 613 4.53 -27.69 -3.69
N ALA A 614 3.37 -27.11 -3.99
CA ALA A 614 2.22 -27.80 -4.55
C ALA A 614 2.25 -27.78 -6.08
N VAL A 615 2.64 -26.65 -6.68
CA VAL A 615 2.73 -26.47 -8.14
C VAL A 615 3.96 -25.62 -8.45
N VAL A 616 4.73 -25.97 -9.47
CA VAL A 616 5.91 -25.21 -9.93
C VAL A 616 5.93 -25.17 -11.46
N ALA A 617 6.15 -23.98 -12.02
CA ALA A 617 6.41 -23.74 -13.43
C ALA A 617 7.73 -22.99 -13.59
N ASP A 618 8.71 -23.61 -14.28
CA ASP A 618 9.93 -22.91 -14.73
C ASP A 618 9.60 -22.15 -16.02
N LEU A 619 9.67 -20.82 -15.96
CA LEU A 619 9.27 -19.94 -17.06
C LEU A 619 10.46 -19.45 -17.89
N GLY A 620 11.69 -19.70 -17.45
CA GLY A 620 12.90 -19.26 -18.16
C GLY A 620 13.10 -17.74 -18.20
N VAL A 621 13.66 -17.23 -19.30
CA VAL A 621 14.04 -15.82 -19.49
C VAL A 621 12.96 -15.01 -20.21
N GLY A 622 12.96 -13.69 -20.01
CA GLY A 622 12.12 -12.75 -20.79
C GLY A 622 10.66 -12.64 -20.34
N VAL A 623 10.35 -13.14 -19.15
CA VAL A 623 9.00 -13.12 -18.56
C VAL A 623 8.67 -11.77 -17.94
N LEU A 624 9.60 -11.21 -17.16
CA LEU A 624 9.44 -9.91 -16.54
C LEU A 624 10.02 -8.81 -17.44
N ASP A 625 9.19 -7.86 -17.87
CA ASP A 625 9.59 -6.81 -18.82
C ASP A 625 10.82 -6.02 -18.30
N GLY A 626 11.90 -6.03 -19.08
CA GLY A 626 13.14 -5.33 -18.75
C GLY A 626 14.04 -6.01 -17.72
N ALA A 627 13.71 -7.23 -17.27
CA ALA A 627 14.57 -8.06 -16.41
C ALA A 627 15.25 -9.18 -17.22
N MET A 628 16.54 -9.41 -16.97
CA MET A 628 17.29 -10.58 -17.51
C MET A 628 17.25 -11.78 -16.55
N VAL A 629 16.32 -11.80 -15.60
CA VAL A 629 16.21 -12.84 -14.57
C VAL A 629 15.51 -14.07 -15.16
N GLU A 630 16.07 -15.26 -14.89
CA GLU A 630 15.39 -16.54 -15.14
C GLU A 630 14.36 -16.78 -14.02
N THR A 631 13.09 -16.92 -14.39
CA THR A 631 11.98 -16.90 -13.43
C THR A 631 11.30 -18.27 -13.27
N ALA A 632 10.82 -18.53 -12.07
CA ALA A 632 9.89 -19.62 -11.78
C ALA A 632 8.66 -19.05 -11.07
N ALA A 633 7.49 -19.53 -11.44
CA ALA A 633 6.23 -19.27 -10.75
C ALA A 633 5.81 -20.54 -10.00
N TYR A 634 5.48 -20.42 -8.72
CA TYR A 634 5.14 -21.57 -7.89
C TYR A 634 4.14 -21.24 -6.80
N CYS A 635 3.39 -22.26 -6.40
CA CYS A 635 2.45 -22.22 -5.30
C CYS A 635 2.91 -23.19 -4.21
N LEU A 636 2.93 -22.71 -2.97
CA LEU A 636 3.26 -23.45 -1.75
C LEU A 636 1.98 -23.63 -0.91
N GLU A 637 1.91 -24.68 -0.11
CA GLU A 637 0.86 -24.86 0.89
C GLU A 637 1.47 -25.02 2.28
N ALA A 638 1.10 -24.15 3.21
CA ALA A 638 1.57 -24.22 4.59
C ALA A 638 1.12 -25.52 5.27
N VAL A 639 2.02 -26.15 6.02
CA VAL A 639 1.69 -27.36 6.78
C VAL A 639 0.63 -27.07 7.85
N PRO A 640 -0.21 -28.07 8.23
CA PRO A 640 -1.26 -27.92 9.25
C PRO A 640 -0.76 -27.55 10.65
#